data_AF-A0A7M3DWN9-F1
#
_entry.id   AF-A0A7M3DWN9-F1
#
_cell.length_a   1.000
_cell.length_b   1.000
_cell.length_c   1.000
_cell.angle_alpha   90.00
_cell.angle_beta   90.00
_cell.angle_gamma   90.00
#
_symmetry.space_group_name_H-M   'P 1'
#
loop_
_entity.id
_entity.type
_entity.pdbx_description
1 polymer ?
#
loop_
_entity_poly.entity_id
_entity_poly.type
_entity_poly.pdbx_seq_one_letter_code
_entity_poly.pdbx_strand_id
1 'polypeptide(L)'
;MALNILDTNGAAITKTGAEFEAYDVIRDSAANPSSPVTLVVSDSGVADLADELGSVSARVTGSSNGSTITTGAGNDTLLGGDGADTLNGGAGDDTINGNGGNDKLIGGGGNDTIFDGGFGIFQPGPGGFQPELIDIDAGDGDDSISIAITASLISGTIDGGSGIDTLEASSVRGLTIKNVEVLETAGYPVSGSSAEFESFDKIVWSKNASTNSRPSLILADSAHLDLSDELADRGAYITGYLSVDVKTGGGDDEFTGTDGTDIFDGNGGDDILKGKAGDDKLTGGTGNDAIDGGAGIDTAIFSGNFANYSLAIDNGNHLVTSALEGTDTLTDVEFARFADGTYDFGTQIFTVNSPGPGTPLNILDTNGATITKTGAEFEAYDVIRNSEINPLLPVNLVISDSGTVNLADELGSGSANVTGSIGDNAITTGAGNDTIDGGDGADTLNGGAGNDLLRGGDGNDTLNGGDGNDLLAGRDGNDILNGGDGNDQLVDDVGNDVIRGGAGNDTISDGDVGGRNPEVFDINAGDGDDAISVHGQGSGTIDGGAGIDALQASELRGLTIKNIEVLETVGYWVSGSSAQFESFDKIVWSTDPFDNFNPALAVTDSAHLDLSDELGDRGAFITGYVSGIDVKTGGGSDEFTGTDGNDIFDGSGGNDIINGRAGNDKLTGGGGGDTINGGAGIDTAIFSGNFANYSFALNNGDHILTSAAEGTDTLTDVEFARFADGVYDFAKGTFKPDSSNSAPTNIQLSKTALSEDTPVWTTVGLLSAKDADGDALTYTLIDGANDHFRIKGNRIVTSKALDYETDKSHTIKVAVSDGKVTVQKDITINVLDVNEAPVNQAPTKLAFSRTSVSENIAIGTSVGLLTAVDPEGGAVKWRLTDDADGTFKLVGNKIQTKAVIDYESTHSLTFTAEAYDAAGNATSHDFTVAVKDIFEPLGSALLHDALI
;
A
#
# COMPACT_ATOMS: atom_id res chain seq x y z
N MET A 1 -41.52 -43.69 2.88
CA MET A 1 -41.97 -42.73 1.86
C MET A 1 -41.43 -43.22 0.52
N ALA A 2 -42.04 -42.88 -0.62
CA ALA A 2 -41.48 -43.27 -1.92
C ALA A 2 -40.26 -42.38 -2.19
N LEU A 3 -39.14 -42.95 -2.64
CA LEU A 3 -37.98 -42.15 -3.06
C LEU A 3 -38.39 -41.22 -4.21
N ASN A 4 -38.02 -39.96 -4.12
CA ASN A 4 -38.10 -38.97 -5.17
C ASN A 4 -36.89 -39.15 -6.11
N ILE A 5 -37.09 -39.81 -7.25
CA ILE A 5 -36.00 -40.16 -8.17
C ILE A 5 -36.06 -39.28 -9.42
N LEU A 6 -34.93 -38.72 -9.83
CA LEU A 6 -34.74 -38.05 -11.11
C LEU A 6 -34.08 -39.02 -12.11
N ASP A 7 -34.82 -39.44 -13.15
CA ASP A 7 -34.28 -40.18 -14.30
C ASP A 7 -33.99 -39.19 -15.46
N THR A 8 -32.73 -38.95 -15.80
CA THR A 8 -32.32 -37.97 -16.85
C THR A 8 -32.53 -38.51 -18.28
N ASN A 9 -32.53 -39.83 -18.46
CA ASN A 9 -32.68 -40.56 -19.72
C ASN A 9 -31.76 -40.04 -20.84
N GLY A 10 -30.51 -39.72 -20.50
CA GLY A 10 -29.49 -39.20 -21.39
C GLY A 10 -29.66 -37.74 -21.80
N ALA A 11 -30.62 -37.01 -21.22
CA ALA A 11 -30.81 -35.58 -21.47
C ALA A 11 -30.02 -34.72 -20.47
N ALA A 12 -29.58 -33.54 -20.90
CA ALA A 12 -29.08 -32.51 -19.99
C ALA A 12 -30.26 -31.90 -19.22
N ILE A 13 -30.19 -31.92 -17.89
CA ILE A 13 -31.26 -31.41 -17.02
C ILE A 13 -30.80 -30.07 -16.42
N THR A 14 -31.62 -29.03 -16.60
CA THR A 14 -31.38 -27.70 -16.03
C THR A 14 -32.37 -27.43 -14.90
N LYS A 15 -31.86 -27.15 -13.71
CA LYS A 15 -32.61 -26.85 -12.49
C LYS A 15 -31.82 -25.89 -11.60
N THR A 16 -32.47 -25.29 -10.62
CA THR A 16 -31.79 -24.60 -9.51
C THR A 16 -31.13 -25.62 -8.57
N GLY A 17 -30.13 -25.20 -7.79
CA GLY A 17 -29.48 -26.06 -6.79
C GLY A 17 -30.50 -26.70 -5.86
N ALA A 18 -31.35 -25.88 -5.23
CA ALA A 18 -32.43 -26.34 -4.36
C ALA A 18 -33.48 -27.27 -5.03
N GLU A 19 -33.60 -27.24 -6.35
CA GLU A 19 -34.46 -28.18 -7.09
C GLU A 19 -33.80 -29.54 -7.34
N PHE A 20 -32.47 -29.61 -7.36
CA PHE A 20 -31.74 -30.88 -7.38
C PHE A 20 -31.74 -31.55 -6.00
N GLU A 21 -31.49 -30.80 -4.93
CA GLU A 21 -31.56 -31.24 -3.51
C GLU A 21 -32.92 -31.80 -3.08
N ALA A 22 -33.96 -31.55 -3.87
CA ALA A 22 -35.29 -32.07 -3.58
C ALA A 22 -35.41 -33.57 -3.90
N TYR A 23 -34.48 -34.15 -4.67
CA TYR A 23 -34.47 -35.55 -5.04
C TYR A 23 -33.72 -36.39 -4.01
N ASP A 24 -34.07 -37.68 -3.89
CA ASP A 24 -33.31 -38.62 -3.06
C ASP A 24 -32.25 -39.38 -3.90
N VAL A 25 -32.42 -39.44 -5.23
CA VAL A 25 -31.51 -40.13 -6.17
C VAL A 25 -31.59 -39.47 -7.55
N ILE A 26 -30.44 -39.16 -8.15
CA ILE A 26 -30.27 -38.74 -9.55
C ILE A 26 -29.55 -39.85 -10.31
N ARG A 27 -30.11 -40.26 -11.47
CA ARG A 27 -29.51 -41.29 -12.34
C ARG A 27 -29.93 -41.13 -13.79
N ASP A 28 -29.28 -41.83 -14.71
CA ASP A 28 -29.70 -41.87 -16.11
C ASP A 28 -31.09 -42.51 -16.27
N SER A 29 -31.23 -43.78 -15.91
CA SER A 29 -32.50 -44.49 -16.03
C SER A 29 -32.55 -45.72 -15.13
N ALA A 30 -33.74 -46.24 -14.86
CA ALA A 30 -33.89 -47.52 -14.15
C ALA A 30 -33.19 -48.71 -14.86
N ALA A 31 -32.98 -48.62 -16.19
CA ALA A 31 -32.30 -49.64 -16.96
C ALA A 31 -30.76 -49.51 -16.90
N ASN A 32 -30.25 -48.27 -16.79
CA ASN A 32 -28.82 -47.96 -16.70
C ASN A 32 -28.55 -46.98 -15.55
N PRO A 33 -28.71 -47.39 -14.29
CA PRO A 33 -28.70 -46.47 -13.15
C PRO A 33 -27.32 -45.83 -12.87
N SER A 34 -26.24 -46.35 -13.47
CA SER A 34 -24.86 -45.87 -13.28
C SER A 34 -24.26 -45.23 -14.53
N SER A 35 -25.05 -45.03 -15.59
CA SER A 35 -24.56 -44.30 -16.76
C SER A 35 -24.37 -42.83 -16.41
N PRO A 36 -23.33 -42.15 -16.94
CA PRO A 36 -23.06 -40.76 -16.61
C PRO A 36 -24.23 -39.83 -16.94
N VAL A 37 -24.46 -38.84 -16.09
CA VAL A 37 -25.52 -37.84 -16.25
C VAL A 37 -24.96 -36.47 -16.62
N THR A 38 -25.81 -35.56 -17.10
CA THR A 38 -25.42 -34.17 -17.39
C THR A 38 -26.40 -33.21 -16.73
N LEU A 39 -25.90 -32.35 -15.86
CA LEU A 39 -26.68 -31.44 -15.03
C LEU A 39 -26.21 -30.00 -15.24
N VAL A 40 -27.15 -29.05 -15.20
CA VAL A 40 -26.87 -27.61 -15.28
C VAL A 40 -27.55 -26.93 -14.10
N VAL A 41 -26.75 -26.33 -13.23
CA VAL A 41 -27.21 -25.53 -12.08
C VAL A 41 -27.43 -24.11 -12.57
N SER A 42 -28.69 -23.69 -12.63
CA SER A 42 -29.09 -22.45 -13.32
C SER A 42 -29.02 -21.18 -12.47
N ASP A 43 -28.80 -21.31 -11.16
CA ASP A 43 -28.72 -20.23 -10.19
C ASP A 43 -27.40 -20.25 -9.41
N SER A 44 -27.10 -19.18 -8.67
CA SER A 44 -25.93 -19.06 -7.79
C SER A 44 -26.15 -19.73 -6.42
N GLY A 45 -27.01 -20.75 -6.37
CA GLY A 45 -27.37 -21.46 -5.14
C GLY A 45 -26.37 -22.58 -4.83
N VAL A 46 -26.42 -23.11 -3.61
CA VAL A 46 -25.69 -24.32 -3.24
C VAL A 46 -26.39 -25.55 -3.85
N ALA A 47 -25.62 -26.40 -4.52
CA ALA A 47 -26.01 -27.70 -5.05
C ALA A 47 -25.04 -28.76 -4.50
N ASP A 48 -25.40 -29.39 -3.39
CA ASP A 48 -24.69 -30.49 -2.75
C ASP A 48 -25.25 -31.82 -3.26
N LEU A 49 -24.79 -32.27 -4.42
CA LEU A 49 -25.35 -33.42 -5.13
C LEU A 49 -24.77 -34.77 -4.67
N ALA A 50 -24.01 -34.78 -3.58
CA ALA A 50 -23.19 -35.92 -3.20
C ALA A 50 -24.03 -37.17 -2.86
N ASP A 51 -25.11 -37.00 -2.10
CA ASP A 51 -25.98 -38.12 -1.71
C ASP A 51 -27.01 -38.48 -2.79
N GLU A 52 -27.44 -37.54 -3.63
CA GLU A 52 -28.31 -37.86 -4.76
C GLU A 52 -27.59 -38.59 -5.88
N LEU A 53 -26.35 -38.20 -6.20
CA LEU A 53 -25.54 -38.88 -7.23
C LEU A 53 -24.95 -40.18 -6.71
N GLY A 54 -24.54 -40.23 -5.44
CA GLY A 54 -23.86 -41.40 -4.90
C GLY A 54 -22.62 -41.72 -5.74
N SER A 55 -22.56 -42.89 -6.40
CA SER A 55 -21.43 -43.29 -7.25
C SER A 55 -21.66 -43.07 -8.75
N VAL A 56 -22.62 -42.23 -9.14
CA VAL A 56 -22.95 -41.97 -10.54
C VAL A 56 -22.13 -40.80 -11.05
N SER A 57 -21.27 -41.04 -12.05
CA SER A 57 -20.55 -39.97 -12.73
C SER A 57 -21.48 -38.91 -13.32
N ALA A 58 -21.11 -37.65 -13.20
CA ALA A 58 -21.89 -36.50 -13.59
C ALA A 58 -21.01 -35.45 -14.25
N ARG A 59 -21.51 -34.88 -15.34
CA ARG A 59 -21.00 -33.62 -15.88
C ARG A 59 -21.89 -32.49 -15.39
N VAL A 60 -21.41 -31.68 -14.46
CA VAL A 60 -22.15 -30.58 -13.84
C VAL A 60 -21.60 -29.25 -14.32
N THR A 61 -22.47 -28.36 -14.77
CA THR A 61 -22.10 -27.01 -15.21
C THR A 61 -22.82 -25.98 -14.33
N GLY A 62 -22.03 -25.09 -13.73
CA GLY A 62 -22.47 -23.95 -12.94
C GLY A 62 -23.01 -22.81 -13.78
N SER A 63 -23.37 -21.73 -13.09
CA SER A 63 -23.89 -20.52 -13.70
C SER A 63 -22.75 -19.55 -14.07
N SER A 64 -23.04 -18.44 -14.75
CA SER A 64 -22.04 -17.38 -14.96
C SER A 64 -21.80 -16.49 -13.73
N ASN A 65 -22.51 -16.74 -12.63
CA ASN A 65 -22.26 -16.14 -11.32
C ASN A 65 -21.69 -17.23 -10.40
N GLY A 66 -21.12 -16.87 -9.25
CA GLY A 66 -20.56 -17.83 -8.31
C GLY A 66 -21.53 -18.96 -7.93
N SER A 67 -21.08 -20.19 -8.11
CA SER A 67 -21.80 -21.45 -7.94
C SER A 67 -21.11 -22.28 -6.86
N THR A 68 -21.87 -22.87 -5.95
CA THR A 68 -21.32 -23.83 -4.98
C THR A 68 -21.84 -25.22 -5.33
N ILE A 69 -20.97 -26.09 -5.83
CA ILE A 69 -21.32 -27.41 -6.37
C ILE A 69 -20.46 -28.48 -5.69
N THR A 70 -21.10 -29.51 -5.16
CA THR A 70 -20.44 -30.71 -4.65
C THR A 70 -21.03 -31.94 -5.35
N THR A 71 -20.18 -32.87 -5.78
CA THR A 71 -20.59 -34.12 -6.43
C THR A 71 -20.21 -35.35 -5.62
N GLY A 72 -20.35 -36.52 -6.22
CA GLY A 72 -20.44 -37.80 -5.52
C GLY A 72 -19.12 -38.57 -5.49
N ALA A 73 -19.24 -39.89 -5.46
CA ALA A 73 -18.14 -40.85 -5.52
C ALA A 73 -17.92 -41.41 -6.94
N GLY A 74 -18.36 -40.71 -7.97
CA GLY A 74 -18.16 -41.10 -9.37
C GLY A 74 -17.15 -40.17 -10.03
N ASN A 75 -16.53 -40.61 -11.13
CA ASN A 75 -15.62 -39.75 -11.90
C ASN A 75 -16.42 -38.63 -12.57
N ASP A 76 -16.39 -37.46 -11.97
CA ASP A 76 -17.22 -36.31 -12.24
C ASP A 76 -16.48 -35.26 -13.08
N THR A 77 -17.23 -34.37 -13.70
CA THR A 77 -16.68 -33.23 -14.44
C THR A 77 -17.43 -31.97 -14.07
N LEU A 78 -16.77 -31.07 -13.35
CA LEU A 78 -17.33 -29.82 -12.86
C LEU A 78 -16.81 -28.65 -13.68
N LEU A 79 -17.72 -27.77 -14.10
CA LEU A 79 -17.41 -26.55 -14.82
C LEU A 79 -18.05 -25.37 -14.07
N GLY A 80 -17.26 -24.48 -13.48
CA GLY A 80 -17.71 -23.36 -12.65
C GLY A 80 -18.41 -22.26 -13.45
N GLY A 81 -17.63 -21.45 -14.18
CA GLY A 81 -18.14 -20.30 -14.92
C GLY A 81 -17.17 -19.12 -14.85
N ASP A 82 -17.68 -17.89 -15.04
CA ASP A 82 -16.88 -16.66 -14.87
C ASP A 82 -17.06 -16.03 -13.46
N GLY A 83 -17.73 -16.75 -12.54
CA GLY A 83 -18.02 -16.27 -11.18
C GLY A 83 -17.06 -16.84 -10.16
N ALA A 84 -17.08 -16.33 -8.93
CA ALA A 84 -16.34 -16.97 -7.82
C ALA A 84 -17.04 -18.26 -7.38
N ASP A 85 -16.57 -19.40 -7.89
CA ASP A 85 -17.17 -20.71 -7.70
C ASP A 85 -16.54 -21.47 -6.53
N THR A 86 -17.27 -22.44 -5.98
CA THR A 86 -16.76 -23.43 -5.04
C THR A 86 -17.15 -24.81 -5.55
N LEU A 87 -16.19 -25.55 -6.06
CA LEU A 87 -16.39 -26.83 -6.74
C LEU A 87 -15.72 -27.96 -5.96
N ASN A 88 -16.45 -29.02 -5.67
CA ASN A 88 -15.92 -30.20 -4.96
C ASN A 88 -16.29 -31.48 -5.73
N GLY A 89 -15.28 -32.20 -6.23
CA GLY A 89 -15.44 -33.44 -7.00
C GLY A 89 -15.95 -34.60 -6.16
N GLY A 90 -15.43 -34.74 -4.94
CA GLY A 90 -15.86 -35.75 -3.99
C GLY A 90 -14.90 -36.93 -3.98
N ALA A 91 -15.31 -38.08 -4.51
CA ALA A 91 -14.39 -39.21 -4.68
C ALA A 91 -14.50 -39.76 -6.11
N GLY A 92 -13.44 -40.36 -6.61
CA GLY A 92 -13.32 -40.72 -8.02
C GLY A 92 -12.20 -39.93 -8.67
N ASP A 93 -11.90 -40.23 -9.93
CA ASP A 93 -10.94 -39.44 -10.71
C ASP A 93 -11.73 -38.33 -11.42
N ASP A 94 -11.70 -37.13 -10.85
CA ASP A 94 -12.55 -36.02 -11.23
C ASP A 94 -11.82 -35.02 -12.13
N THR A 95 -12.60 -34.27 -12.91
CA THR A 95 -12.09 -33.16 -13.72
C THR A 95 -12.79 -31.88 -13.32
N ILE A 96 -12.06 -30.96 -12.70
CA ILE A 96 -12.59 -29.70 -12.18
C ILE A 96 -12.01 -28.56 -13.00
N ASN A 97 -12.87 -27.66 -13.47
CA ASN A 97 -12.46 -26.45 -14.16
C ASN A 97 -13.24 -25.24 -13.64
N GLY A 98 -12.56 -24.39 -12.87
CA GLY A 98 -13.11 -23.13 -12.35
C GLY A 98 -13.51 -22.18 -13.49
N ASN A 99 -12.62 -22.07 -14.48
CA ASN A 99 -12.59 -21.05 -15.52
C ASN A 99 -12.16 -19.71 -14.92
N GLY A 100 -13.00 -18.66 -14.93
CA GLY A 100 -12.57 -17.33 -14.49
C GLY A 100 -13.23 -16.93 -13.19
N GLY A 101 -12.50 -16.29 -12.30
CA GLY A 101 -13.05 -15.86 -11.01
C GLY A 101 -12.12 -16.26 -9.87
N ASN A 102 -12.47 -15.86 -8.66
CA ASN A 102 -11.74 -16.33 -7.48
C ASN A 102 -12.40 -17.63 -7.03
N ASP A 103 -11.87 -18.74 -7.51
CA ASP A 103 -12.47 -20.06 -7.35
C ASP A 103 -11.85 -20.84 -6.19
N LYS A 104 -12.69 -21.64 -5.53
CA LYS A 104 -12.29 -22.66 -4.56
C LYS A 104 -12.51 -24.04 -5.16
N LEU A 105 -11.45 -24.78 -5.44
CA LEU A 105 -11.50 -26.07 -6.12
C LEU A 105 -11.00 -27.18 -5.19
N ILE A 106 -11.83 -28.22 -5.00
CA ILE A 106 -11.54 -29.35 -4.13
C ILE A 106 -11.65 -30.64 -4.97
N GLY A 107 -10.55 -31.34 -5.20
CA GLY A 107 -10.54 -32.61 -5.93
C GLY A 107 -11.26 -33.69 -5.13
N GLY A 108 -10.67 -34.03 -3.98
CA GLY A 108 -11.25 -34.93 -3.01
C GLY A 108 -10.44 -36.22 -2.89
N GLY A 109 -10.87 -37.33 -3.48
CA GLY A 109 -10.09 -38.57 -3.41
C GLY A 109 -10.16 -39.39 -4.68
N GLY A 110 -9.00 -39.74 -5.23
CA GLY A 110 -8.82 -40.28 -6.58
C GLY A 110 -7.81 -39.42 -7.31
N ASN A 111 -7.48 -39.76 -8.56
CA ASN A 111 -6.47 -39.00 -9.30
C ASN A 111 -7.15 -37.89 -10.10
N ASP A 112 -7.18 -36.70 -9.54
CA ASP A 112 -7.95 -35.57 -10.02
C ASP A 112 -7.18 -34.71 -11.03
N THR A 113 -7.93 -34.07 -11.92
CA THR A 113 -7.39 -33.10 -12.88
C THR A 113 -8.08 -31.75 -12.68
N ILE A 114 -7.34 -30.78 -12.18
CA ILE A 114 -7.86 -29.47 -11.78
C ILE A 114 -7.28 -28.40 -12.71
N PHE A 115 -8.16 -27.59 -13.28
CA PHE A 115 -7.83 -26.48 -14.16
C PHE A 115 -8.38 -25.17 -13.61
N ASP A 116 -7.55 -24.14 -13.57
CA ASP A 116 -7.95 -22.80 -13.14
C ASP A 116 -7.22 -21.70 -13.92
N GLY A 117 -7.71 -20.46 -13.88
CA GLY A 117 -7.07 -19.28 -14.49
C GLY A 117 -7.62 -18.83 -15.86
N GLY A 118 -8.84 -19.23 -16.19
CA GLY A 118 -9.51 -18.92 -17.46
C GLY A 118 -9.86 -17.44 -17.63
N PHE A 119 -9.43 -16.83 -18.74
CA PHE A 119 -9.81 -15.47 -19.12
C PHE A 119 -11.35 -15.32 -19.26
N GLY A 120 -11.94 -14.49 -18.39
CA GLY A 120 -13.14 -13.73 -18.73
C GLY A 120 -12.82 -12.80 -19.90
N ILE A 121 -13.45 -13.04 -21.05
CA ILE A 121 -13.33 -12.19 -22.25
C ILE A 121 -13.47 -10.69 -21.93
N PHE A 122 -12.42 -9.91 -22.17
CA PHE A 122 -12.43 -8.45 -22.40
C PHE A 122 -13.62 -7.67 -21.78
N GLN A 123 -13.44 -7.07 -20.60
CA GLN A 123 -14.20 -5.86 -20.27
C GLN A 123 -13.44 -4.64 -20.81
N PRO A 124 -13.88 -3.98 -21.90
CA PRO A 124 -13.38 -2.67 -22.25
C PRO A 124 -13.97 -1.65 -21.26
N GLY A 125 -13.28 -1.46 -20.14
CA GLY A 125 -13.61 -0.51 -19.08
C GLY A 125 -12.36 -0.16 -18.25
N PRO A 126 -12.40 0.90 -17.41
CA PRO A 126 -11.24 1.41 -16.68
C PRO A 126 -10.92 0.58 -15.41
N GLY A 127 -11.11 -0.73 -15.46
CA GLY A 127 -10.65 -1.67 -14.44
C GLY A 127 -9.56 -2.53 -15.07
N GLY A 128 -8.33 -2.39 -14.59
CA GLY A 128 -7.19 -3.18 -15.06
C GLY A 128 -7.37 -4.69 -14.83
N PHE A 129 -6.33 -5.45 -15.14
CA PHE A 129 -6.25 -6.87 -14.80
C PHE A 129 -6.55 -7.03 -13.30
N GLN A 130 -7.61 -7.75 -12.94
CA GLN A 130 -7.88 -8.12 -11.55
C GLN A 130 -6.94 -9.28 -11.18
N PRO A 131 -6.23 -9.22 -10.04
CA PRO A 131 -5.51 -10.38 -9.52
C PRO A 131 -6.49 -11.53 -9.26
N GLU A 132 -6.07 -12.75 -9.60
CA GLU A 132 -6.85 -13.97 -9.35
C GLU A 132 -6.35 -14.63 -8.06
N LEU A 133 -7.29 -14.99 -7.18
CA LEU A 133 -7.00 -15.70 -5.93
C LEU A 133 -7.29 -17.18 -6.13
N ILE A 134 -6.23 -17.99 -6.15
CA ILE A 134 -6.26 -19.44 -6.30
C ILE A 134 -6.47 -20.09 -4.93
N ASP A 135 -7.49 -20.94 -4.78
CA ASP A 135 -7.74 -21.76 -3.58
C ASP A 135 -8.00 -23.21 -4.01
N ILE A 136 -6.93 -24.00 -4.11
CA ILE A 136 -6.98 -25.40 -4.58
C ILE A 136 -6.54 -26.35 -3.46
N ASP A 137 -7.36 -27.39 -3.24
CA ASP A 137 -7.07 -28.55 -2.40
C ASP A 137 -7.33 -29.81 -3.25
N ALA A 138 -6.28 -30.44 -3.77
CA ALA A 138 -6.44 -31.57 -4.70
C ALA A 138 -6.90 -32.85 -3.98
N GLY A 139 -6.35 -33.13 -2.79
CA GLY A 139 -6.84 -34.16 -1.89
C GLY A 139 -6.01 -35.44 -1.91
N ASP A 140 -6.63 -36.62 -1.89
CA ASP A 140 -5.93 -37.90 -1.88
C ASP A 140 -5.77 -38.45 -3.31
N GLY A 141 -4.57 -38.52 -3.87
CA GLY A 141 -4.40 -38.94 -5.26
C GLY A 141 -3.03 -38.64 -5.84
N ASP A 142 -2.75 -39.14 -7.04
CA ASP A 142 -1.68 -38.52 -7.85
C ASP A 142 -2.35 -37.49 -8.76
N ASP A 143 -2.38 -36.23 -8.33
CA ASP A 143 -3.21 -35.19 -8.92
C ASP A 143 -2.46 -34.32 -9.95
N SER A 144 -3.24 -33.71 -10.84
CA SER A 144 -2.75 -32.85 -11.90
C SER A 144 -3.41 -31.49 -11.84
N ILE A 145 -2.66 -30.47 -11.43
CA ILE A 145 -3.13 -29.10 -11.30
C ILE A 145 -2.51 -28.27 -12.43
N SER A 146 -3.35 -27.57 -13.18
CA SER A 146 -2.93 -26.70 -14.28
C SER A 146 -3.51 -25.30 -14.11
N ILE A 147 -2.64 -24.31 -13.92
CA ILE A 147 -2.99 -22.89 -13.85
C ILE A 147 -2.70 -22.25 -15.20
N ALA A 148 -3.66 -21.49 -15.73
CA ALA A 148 -3.56 -20.94 -17.07
C ALA A 148 -2.37 -19.98 -17.26
N ILE A 149 -1.70 -20.17 -18.40
CA ILE A 149 -0.38 -19.64 -18.78
C ILE A 149 -0.33 -18.09 -18.95
N THR A 150 -1.43 -17.37 -18.71
CA THR A 150 -1.53 -15.92 -18.99
C THR A 150 -2.04 -15.08 -17.83
N ALA A 151 -2.36 -15.68 -16.68
CA ALA A 151 -2.71 -14.95 -15.46
C ALA A 151 -1.45 -14.23 -14.94
N SER A 152 -1.35 -12.92 -15.21
CA SER A 152 -0.13 -12.15 -14.92
C SER A 152 -0.02 -11.70 -13.46
N LEU A 153 -1.05 -11.92 -12.64
CA LEU A 153 -1.07 -11.72 -11.18
C LEU A 153 -1.92 -12.82 -10.54
N ILE A 154 -1.26 -13.80 -9.94
CA ILE A 154 -1.89 -14.87 -9.15
C ILE A 154 -1.42 -14.76 -7.70
N SER A 155 -2.30 -15.09 -6.77
CA SER A 155 -1.98 -15.23 -5.34
C SER A 155 -2.83 -16.36 -4.78
N GLY A 156 -2.51 -16.87 -3.59
CA GLY A 156 -3.35 -17.84 -2.88
C GLY A 156 -2.64 -19.15 -2.60
N THR A 157 -3.40 -20.22 -2.44
CA THR A 157 -2.91 -21.51 -1.92
C THR A 157 -3.20 -22.66 -2.87
N ILE A 158 -2.18 -23.49 -3.09
CA ILE A 158 -2.31 -24.80 -3.74
C ILE A 158 -1.82 -25.84 -2.75
N ASP A 159 -2.70 -26.77 -2.38
CA ASP A 159 -2.35 -27.97 -1.62
C ASP A 159 -2.59 -29.20 -2.50
N GLY A 160 -1.52 -29.93 -2.83
CA GLY A 160 -1.64 -31.19 -3.58
C GLY A 160 -2.22 -32.32 -2.73
N GLY A 161 -2.13 -32.23 -1.40
CA GLY A 161 -2.66 -33.25 -0.50
C GLY A 161 -1.75 -34.46 -0.37
N SER A 162 -2.24 -35.67 -0.70
CA SER A 162 -1.48 -36.91 -0.51
C SER A 162 -1.29 -37.71 -1.79
N GLY A 163 -0.04 -37.82 -2.24
CA GLY A 163 0.35 -38.69 -3.34
C GLY A 163 1.61 -38.16 -4.01
N ILE A 164 1.65 -38.21 -5.35
CA ILE A 164 2.66 -37.51 -6.15
C ILE A 164 1.93 -36.53 -7.06
N ASP A 165 1.94 -35.28 -6.67
CA ASP A 165 1.14 -34.23 -7.27
C ASP A 165 1.97 -33.39 -8.23
N THR A 166 1.35 -33.03 -9.36
CA THR A 166 2.00 -32.28 -10.43
C THR A 166 1.34 -30.94 -10.67
N LEU A 167 2.13 -29.86 -10.63
CA LEU A 167 1.71 -28.51 -10.97
C LEU A 167 2.27 -28.09 -12.33
N GLU A 168 1.39 -27.58 -13.20
CA GLU A 168 1.74 -26.89 -14.44
C GLU A 168 1.25 -25.44 -14.34
N ALA A 169 2.17 -24.48 -14.35
CA ALA A 169 1.87 -23.05 -14.27
C ALA A 169 2.92 -22.23 -15.04
N SER A 170 2.56 -21.04 -15.53
CA SER A 170 3.53 -20.08 -16.12
C SER A 170 4.29 -19.27 -15.07
N SER A 171 3.77 -19.21 -13.85
CA SER A 171 4.38 -18.53 -12.71
C SER A 171 3.91 -19.25 -11.46
N VAL A 172 4.80 -19.39 -10.50
CA VAL A 172 4.49 -19.82 -9.12
C VAL A 172 4.64 -18.68 -8.11
N ARG A 173 5.16 -17.52 -8.56
CA ARG A 173 5.33 -16.32 -7.74
C ARG A 173 4.03 -15.94 -7.01
N GLY A 174 4.13 -15.79 -5.69
CA GLY A 174 3.02 -15.31 -4.85
C GLY A 174 2.00 -16.41 -4.49
N LEU A 175 2.25 -17.66 -4.89
CA LEU A 175 1.48 -18.82 -4.44
C LEU A 175 2.12 -19.43 -3.21
N THR A 176 1.29 -19.83 -2.25
CA THR A 176 1.69 -20.75 -1.19
C THR A 176 1.42 -22.17 -1.67
N ILE A 177 2.49 -22.89 -2.02
CA ILE A 177 2.42 -24.27 -2.50
C ILE A 177 2.74 -25.23 -1.36
N LYS A 178 1.91 -26.26 -1.20
CA LYS A 178 2.07 -27.31 -0.18
C LYS A 178 1.83 -28.68 -0.80
N ASN A 179 2.62 -29.66 -0.38
CA ASN A 179 2.45 -31.06 -0.79
C ASN A 179 2.32 -31.22 -2.31
N VAL A 180 3.18 -30.55 -3.08
CA VAL A 180 3.29 -30.73 -4.53
C VAL A 180 4.72 -31.12 -4.84
N GLU A 181 4.92 -32.33 -5.34
CA GLU A 181 6.26 -32.89 -5.54
C GLU A 181 6.87 -32.52 -6.89
N VAL A 182 6.04 -32.29 -7.93
CA VAL A 182 6.53 -32.13 -9.31
C VAL A 182 6.08 -30.82 -9.94
N LEU A 183 7.04 -30.00 -10.36
CA LEU A 183 6.80 -28.85 -11.24
C LEU A 183 7.01 -29.23 -12.71
N GLU A 184 5.99 -28.99 -13.55
CA GLU A 184 6.03 -29.18 -15.00
C GLU A 184 6.04 -27.84 -15.77
N THR A 185 7.13 -27.55 -16.50
CA THR A 185 7.35 -26.26 -17.18
C THR A 185 6.84 -26.21 -18.64
N ALA A 186 5.80 -26.98 -18.99
CA ALA A 186 5.49 -27.30 -20.39
C ALA A 186 5.35 -26.07 -21.32
N GLY A 187 6.30 -25.90 -22.25
CA GLY A 187 6.20 -24.99 -23.40
C GLY A 187 6.55 -23.51 -23.17
N TYR A 188 6.68 -23.06 -21.91
CA TYR A 188 7.02 -21.68 -21.54
C TYR A 188 7.93 -21.63 -20.29
N PRO A 189 8.74 -20.57 -20.11
CA PRO A 189 9.48 -20.37 -18.88
C PRO A 189 8.53 -20.19 -17.68
N VAL A 190 8.85 -20.82 -16.56
CA VAL A 190 8.13 -20.67 -15.28
C VAL A 190 8.87 -19.68 -14.42
N SER A 191 8.20 -18.63 -13.95
CA SER A 191 8.80 -17.69 -12.99
C SER A 191 8.49 -18.05 -11.54
N GLY A 192 9.47 -17.95 -10.64
CA GLY A 192 9.35 -18.26 -9.21
C GLY A 192 10.53 -17.73 -8.40
N SER A 193 10.40 -17.70 -7.08
CA SER A 193 11.50 -17.44 -6.15
C SER A 193 12.37 -18.68 -5.96
N SER A 194 13.57 -18.49 -5.41
CA SER A 194 14.47 -19.57 -4.98
C SER A 194 13.76 -20.59 -4.09
N ALA A 195 13.09 -20.12 -3.04
CA ALA A 195 12.36 -20.95 -2.09
C ALA A 195 11.18 -21.71 -2.72
N GLU A 196 10.49 -21.10 -3.70
CA GLU A 196 9.41 -21.76 -4.44
C GLU A 196 9.97 -22.93 -5.27
N PHE A 197 11.10 -22.76 -5.94
CA PHE A 197 11.70 -23.83 -6.75
C PHE A 197 12.29 -24.97 -5.91
N GLU A 198 12.91 -24.66 -4.78
CA GLU A 198 13.43 -25.63 -3.79
C GLU A 198 12.33 -26.41 -3.06
N SER A 199 11.08 -25.95 -3.15
CA SER A 199 9.96 -26.65 -2.50
C SER A 199 9.52 -27.93 -3.21
N PHE A 200 9.96 -28.13 -4.46
CA PHE A 200 9.61 -29.31 -5.26
C PHE A 200 10.65 -30.40 -5.11
N ASP A 201 10.22 -31.66 -5.08
CA ASP A 201 11.15 -32.80 -5.16
C ASP A 201 11.78 -32.93 -6.57
N LYS A 202 11.11 -32.38 -7.60
CA LYS A 202 11.52 -32.56 -8.99
C LYS A 202 10.96 -31.50 -9.94
N ILE A 203 11.81 -31.04 -10.86
CA ILE A 203 11.42 -30.13 -11.96
C ILE A 203 11.58 -30.83 -13.31
N VAL A 204 10.54 -30.77 -14.16
CA VAL A 204 10.52 -31.40 -15.49
C VAL A 204 9.93 -30.52 -16.58
N TRP A 205 10.37 -30.71 -17.82
CA TRP A 205 9.78 -30.00 -18.98
C TRP A 205 8.40 -30.53 -19.37
N SER A 206 8.21 -31.86 -19.34
CA SER A 206 6.91 -32.47 -19.66
C SER A 206 6.74 -33.87 -19.06
N LYS A 207 5.48 -34.25 -18.75
CA LYS A 207 5.01 -35.63 -18.47
C LYS A 207 5.41 -36.62 -19.57
N ASN A 208 5.62 -36.16 -20.80
CA ASN A 208 5.94 -37.01 -21.95
C ASN A 208 7.45 -37.01 -22.24
N ALA A 209 8.15 -38.06 -21.81
CA ALA A 209 9.61 -38.25 -21.95
C ALA A 209 10.15 -38.35 -23.40
N SER A 210 9.37 -37.98 -24.42
CA SER A 210 9.71 -38.12 -25.84
C SER A 210 10.16 -36.83 -26.54
N THR A 211 10.06 -35.67 -25.88
CA THR A 211 10.61 -34.40 -26.36
C THR A 211 11.89 -34.07 -25.58
N ASN A 212 13.02 -33.97 -26.28
CA ASN A 212 14.34 -33.64 -25.72
C ASN A 212 14.48 -32.14 -25.42
N SER A 213 13.50 -31.58 -24.70
CA SER A 213 13.47 -30.18 -24.30
C SER A 213 13.74 -30.08 -22.79
N ARG A 214 14.49 -29.05 -22.40
CA ARG A 214 14.97 -28.79 -21.03
C ARG A 214 13.99 -27.90 -20.25
N PRO A 215 13.80 -28.07 -18.93
CA PRO A 215 13.01 -27.15 -18.11
C PRO A 215 13.48 -25.71 -18.29
N SER A 216 12.58 -24.75 -18.21
CA SER A 216 12.91 -23.33 -18.36
C SER A 216 12.39 -22.55 -17.17
N LEU A 217 13.29 -21.91 -16.43
CA LEU A 217 13.01 -21.20 -15.18
C LEU A 217 13.44 -19.74 -15.27
N ILE A 218 12.66 -18.86 -14.65
CA ILE A 218 12.97 -17.44 -14.47
C ILE A 218 12.99 -17.15 -12.96
N LEU A 219 14.16 -16.87 -12.41
CA LEU A 219 14.32 -16.52 -11.01
C LEU A 219 13.81 -15.10 -10.73
N ALA A 220 13.00 -14.97 -9.68
CA ALA A 220 12.37 -13.71 -9.30
C ALA A 220 13.12 -12.94 -8.21
N ASP A 221 13.95 -13.63 -7.42
CA ASP A 221 14.77 -13.09 -6.35
C ASP A 221 16.28 -13.25 -6.68
N SER A 222 17.13 -12.75 -5.80
CA SER A 222 18.61 -12.86 -5.91
C SER A 222 19.21 -13.85 -4.92
N ALA A 223 18.37 -14.71 -4.35
CA ALA A 223 18.74 -15.72 -3.39
C ALA A 223 19.46 -16.90 -4.05
N HIS A 224 20.36 -17.56 -3.31
CA HIS A 224 21.00 -18.79 -3.77
C HIS A 224 19.96 -19.90 -3.95
N LEU A 225 20.01 -20.57 -5.10
CA LEU A 225 19.14 -21.67 -5.50
C LEU A 225 19.98 -22.88 -5.93
N ASP A 226 19.85 -24.03 -5.29
CA ASP A 226 20.58 -25.27 -5.59
C ASP A 226 19.64 -26.34 -6.17
N LEU A 227 19.45 -26.31 -7.49
CA LEU A 227 18.60 -27.25 -8.23
C LEU A 227 19.23 -28.63 -8.48
N SER A 228 20.31 -28.97 -7.77
CA SER A 228 21.15 -30.10 -8.15
C SER A 228 20.45 -31.46 -7.99
N ASP A 229 19.54 -31.62 -7.03
CA ASP A 229 18.74 -32.84 -6.87
C ASP A 229 17.40 -32.81 -7.61
N GLU A 230 16.75 -31.64 -7.73
CA GLU A 230 15.48 -31.47 -8.45
C GLU A 230 15.66 -31.74 -9.95
N LEU A 231 16.79 -31.29 -10.51
CA LEU A 231 17.14 -31.52 -11.91
C LEU A 231 17.90 -32.84 -12.10
N ALA A 232 18.80 -33.20 -11.17
CA ALA A 232 19.75 -34.30 -11.31
C ALA A 232 20.53 -34.18 -12.65
N ASP A 233 20.60 -35.23 -13.48
CA ASP A 233 21.33 -35.17 -14.76
C ASP A 233 20.52 -34.48 -15.90
N ARG A 234 19.50 -33.68 -15.59
CA ARG A 234 18.69 -32.97 -16.60
C ARG A 234 19.20 -31.56 -16.77
N GLY A 235 19.57 -31.21 -18.01
CA GLY A 235 19.84 -29.82 -18.34
C GLY A 235 18.59 -28.95 -18.25
N ALA A 236 18.77 -27.67 -17.95
CA ALA A 236 17.77 -26.61 -17.78
C ALA A 236 18.18 -25.33 -18.54
N TYR A 237 17.22 -24.42 -18.68
CA TYR A 237 17.45 -23.05 -19.12
C TYR A 237 17.08 -22.10 -17.98
N ILE A 238 18.06 -21.35 -17.47
CA ILE A 238 17.91 -20.46 -16.31
C ILE A 238 18.18 -19.01 -16.72
N THR A 239 17.33 -18.11 -16.24
CA THR A 239 17.50 -16.66 -16.34
C THR A 239 16.90 -16.01 -15.09
N GLY A 240 17.18 -14.71 -14.84
CA GLY A 240 16.55 -13.97 -13.74
C GLY A 240 16.00 -12.61 -14.13
N TYR A 241 15.20 -12.04 -13.22
CA TYR A 241 14.82 -10.61 -13.24
C TYR A 241 15.81 -9.74 -12.45
N LEU A 242 16.47 -10.31 -11.44
CA LEU A 242 17.53 -9.72 -10.61
C LEU A 242 18.81 -10.54 -10.75
N SER A 243 19.91 -10.08 -10.13
CA SER A 243 21.15 -10.84 -9.98
C SER A 243 20.85 -12.30 -9.61
N VAL A 244 21.37 -13.25 -10.37
CA VAL A 244 21.07 -14.67 -10.22
C VAL A 244 22.18 -15.38 -9.47
N ASP A 245 21.85 -16.16 -8.44
CA ASP A 245 22.77 -17.09 -7.78
C ASP A 245 22.20 -18.52 -7.84
N VAL A 246 22.67 -19.33 -8.79
CA VAL A 246 22.08 -20.66 -9.07
C VAL A 246 23.14 -21.73 -9.23
N LYS A 247 22.88 -22.89 -8.65
CA LYS A 247 23.56 -24.16 -8.90
C LYS A 247 22.60 -25.15 -9.54
N THR A 248 23.03 -25.85 -10.60
CA THR A 248 22.22 -26.85 -11.31
C THR A 248 22.80 -28.26 -11.16
N GLY A 249 22.20 -29.25 -11.82
CA GLY A 249 22.60 -30.65 -11.76
C GLY A 249 23.68 -31.02 -12.79
N GLY A 250 23.77 -32.29 -13.18
CA GLY A 250 24.84 -32.81 -14.05
C GLY A 250 24.48 -32.90 -15.55
N GLY A 251 23.52 -32.12 -16.04
CA GLY A 251 23.09 -32.17 -17.44
C GLY A 251 23.34 -30.86 -18.18
N ASP A 252 23.45 -30.90 -19.51
CA ASP A 252 23.79 -29.73 -20.34
C ASP A 252 22.84 -28.52 -20.13
N ASP A 253 23.30 -27.53 -19.37
CA ASP A 253 22.56 -26.36 -18.92
C ASP A 253 22.77 -25.15 -19.84
N GLU A 254 21.84 -24.21 -19.80
CA GLU A 254 22.00 -22.89 -20.42
C GLU A 254 21.59 -21.81 -19.44
N PHE A 255 22.52 -20.92 -19.12
CA PHE A 255 22.34 -19.80 -18.22
C PHE A 255 22.40 -18.49 -19.00
N THR A 256 21.49 -17.58 -18.68
CA THR A 256 21.55 -16.19 -19.13
C THR A 256 21.27 -15.27 -17.94
N GLY A 257 22.34 -14.65 -17.45
CA GLY A 257 22.34 -13.70 -16.34
C GLY A 257 21.63 -12.38 -16.65
N THR A 258 21.81 -11.41 -15.75
CA THR A 258 21.18 -10.09 -15.78
C THR A 258 22.21 -9.00 -16.05
N ASP A 259 21.85 -7.73 -15.78
CA ASP A 259 22.83 -6.64 -15.88
C ASP A 259 23.49 -6.36 -14.50
N GLY A 260 23.24 -7.22 -13.50
CA GLY A 260 23.89 -7.21 -12.18
C GLY A 260 24.92 -8.34 -12.05
N THR A 261 25.60 -8.42 -10.90
CA THR A 261 26.54 -9.52 -10.63
C THR A 261 25.78 -10.82 -10.48
N ASP A 262 26.09 -11.80 -11.32
CA ASP A 262 25.51 -13.14 -11.28
C ASP A 262 26.54 -14.19 -10.83
N ILE A 263 26.06 -15.20 -10.11
CA ILE A 263 26.80 -16.39 -9.68
C ILE A 263 26.11 -17.62 -10.27
N PHE A 264 26.84 -18.44 -11.02
CA PHE A 264 26.28 -19.67 -11.58
C PHE A 264 27.23 -20.85 -11.44
N ASP A 265 26.68 -22.01 -11.07
CA ASP A 265 27.38 -23.30 -11.02
C ASP A 265 26.63 -24.40 -11.77
N GLY A 266 27.12 -24.70 -12.97
CA GLY A 266 26.58 -25.74 -13.87
C GLY A 266 26.83 -27.18 -13.40
N ASN A 267 27.72 -27.41 -12.42
CA ASN A 267 28.23 -28.72 -12.01
C ASN A 267 28.82 -29.60 -13.12
N GLY A 268 28.02 -30.12 -14.04
CA GLY A 268 28.53 -30.89 -15.16
C GLY A 268 27.54 -31.03 -16.30
N GLY A 269 28.03 -31.42 -17.46
CA GLY A 269 27.30 -31.24 -18.72
C GLY A 269 28.14 -30.38 -19.65
N ASP A 270 27.80 -30.31 -20.94
CA ASP A 270 28.41 -29.31 -21.83
C ASP A 270 27.55 -28.03 -21.78
N ASP A 271 27.92 -27.08 -20.92
CA ASP A 271 27.07 -25.94 -20.53
C ASP A 271 27.29 -24.67 -21.36
N ILE A 272 26.28 -23.80 -21.40
CA ILE A 272 26.34 -22.48 -22.04
C ILE A 272 25.99 -21.39 -21.03
N LEU A 273 26.99 -20.62 -20.58
CA LEU A 273 26.83 -19.60 -19.55
C LEU A 273 27.05 -18.20 -20.14
N LYS A 274 26.10 -17.29 -19.92
CA LYS A 274 26.19 -15.87 -20.35
C LYS A 274 25.90 -14.95 -19.17
N GLY A 275 26.90 -14.26 -18.63
CA GLY A 275 26.75 -13.31 -17.52
C GLY A 275 26.00 -12.04 -17.94
N LYS A 276 26.43 -11.45 -19.07
CA LYS A 276 25.96 -10.18 -19.67
C LYS A 276 26.68 -8.96 -19.11
N ALA A 277 26.17 -8.27 -18.11
CA ALA A 277 26.82 -7.09 -17.56
C ALA A 277 26.79 -7.21 -16.04
N GLY A 278 27.84 -6.75 -15.36
CA GLY A 278 28.04 -7.11 -13.96
C GLY A 278 29.42 -7.73 -13.78
N ASP A 279 29.85 -7.88 -12.54
CA ASP A 279 31.09 -8.58 -12.22
C ASP A 279 30.74 -10.04 -11.90
N ASP A 280 30.73 -10.91 -12.91
CA ASP A 280 30.08 -12.23 -12.82
C ASP A 280 31.02 -13.36 -12.37
N LYS A 281 30.49 -14.37 -11.69
CA LYS A 281 31.20 -15.57 -11.21
C LYS A 281 30.58 -16.83 -11.82
N LEU A 282 31.21 -17.38 -12.85
CA LEU A 282 30.64 -18.47 -13.65
C LEU A 282 31.47 -19.76 -13.53
N THR A 283 30.82 -20.84 -13.13
CA THR A 283 31.38 -22.19 -13.05
C THR A 283 30.62 -23.10 -14.02
N GLY A 284 31.30 -23.64 -15.04
CA GLY A 284 30.71 -24.68 -15.89
C GLY A 284 30.80 -26.07 -15.24
N GLY A 285 31.94 -26.37 -14.64
CA GLY A 285 32.14 -27.63 -13.92
C GLY A 285 32.75 -28.69 -14.82
N THR A 286 32.16 -29.89 -14.92
CA THR A 286 32.71 -30.96 -15.79
C THR A 286 32.04 -31.02 -17.16
N GLY A 287 32.80 -30.86 -18.24
CA GLY A 287 32.25 -30.97 -19.59
C GLY A 287 33.09 -30.25 -20.61
N ASN A 288 32.47 -29.64 -21.61
CA ASN A 288 33.14 -28.66 -22.46
C ASN A 288 32.26 -27.44 -22.52
N ASP A 289 32.55 -26.49 -21.65
CA ASP A 289 31.63 -25.41 -21.38
C ASP A 289 31.94 -24.18 -22.24
N ALA A 290 30.90 -23.41 -22.54
CA ALA A 290 31.01 -22.12 -23.20
C ALA A 290 30.61 -21.02 -22.21
N ILE A 291 31.60 -20.28 -21.71
CA ILE A 291 31.40 -19.22 -20.72
C ILE A 291 31.65 -17.86 -21.39
N ASP A 292 30.67 -16.98 -21.31
CA ASP A 292 30.71 -15.60 -21.78
C ASP A 292 30.42 -14.69 -20.59
N GLY A 293 31.45 -14.00 -20.06
CA GLY A 293 31.28 -13.10 -18.90
C GLY A 293 30.50 -11.86 -19.31
N GLY A 294 31.06 -11.11 -20.25
CA GLY A 294 30.39 -10.01 -20.92
C GLY A 294 31.00 -8.67 -20.52
N ALA A 295 30.20 -7.77 -19.95
CA ALA A 295 30.57 -6.42 -19.63
C ALA A 295 30.73 -6.23 -18.12
N GLY A 296 31.97 -6.35 -17.64
CA GLY A 296 32.32 -6.03 -16.28
C GLY A 296 33.68 -6.63 -15.96
N ILE A 297 33.86 -7.08 -14.73
CA ILE A 297 35.03 -7.83 -14.31
C ILE A 297 34.60 -9.27 -13.99
N ASP A 298 34.83 -10.16 -14.94
CA ASP A 298 34.24 -11.50 -14.89
C ASP A 298 35.26 -12.56 -14.47
N THR A 299 34.78 -13.55 -13.73
CA THR A 299 35.59 -14.64 -13.18
C THR A 299 35.01 -15.99 -13.55
N ALA A 300 35.74 -16.75 -14.37
CA ALA A 300 35.49 -18.18 -14.57
C ALA A 300 36.16 -19.00 -13.48
N ILE A 301 35.50 -20.04 -12.99
CA ILE A 301 35.93 -20.80 -11.81
C ILE A 301 36.19 -22.26 -12.16
N PHE A 302 37.29 -22.81 -11.63
CA PHE A 302 37.74 -24.19 -11.85
C PHE A 302 38.09 -24.90 -10.53
N SER A 303 37.69 -26.17 -10.36
CA SER A 303 37.81 -26.89 -9.08
C SER A 303 39.24 -27.34 -8.74
N GLY A 304 40.14 -27.44 -9.72
CA GLY A 304 41.49 -27.96 -9.55
C GLY A 304 42.55 -26.87 -9.37
N ASN A 305 43.75 -27.28 -8.95
CA ASN A 305 44.92 -26.40 -8.94
C ASN A 305 45.34 -25.99 -10.36
N PHE A 306 45.85 -24.77 -10.52
CA PHE A 306 46.29 -24.20 -11.80
C PHE A 306 47.24 -25.10 -12.59
N ALA A 307 48.14 -25.82 -11.89
CA ALA A 307 49.10 -26.74 -12.51
C ALA A 307 48.46 -27.93 -13.26
N ASN A 308 47.18 -28.21 -13.01
CA ASN A 308 46.43 -29.29 -13.67
C ASN A 308 45.79 -28.87 -14.99
N TYR A 309 45.83 -27.58 -15.32
CA TYR A 309 45.17 -27.01 -16.49
C TYR A 309 46.19 -26.59 -17.56
N SER A 310 45.79 -26.66 -18.81
CA SER A 310 46.50 -26.06 -19.93
C SER A 310 45.67 -24.94 -20.54
N LEU A 311 46.30 -23.78 -20.73
CA LEU A 311 45.67 -22.61 -21.35
C LEU A 311 46.09 -22.48 -22.82
N ALA A 312 45.13 -22.21 -23.69
CA ALA A 312 45.32 -21.92 -25.11
C ALA A 312 44.44 -20.74 -25.55
N ILE A 313 44.63 -20.29 -26.79
CA ILE A 313 43.75 -19.29 -27.43
C ILE A 313 43.31 -19.87 -28.77
N ASP A 314 42.00 -19.88 -29.05
CA ASP A 314 41.44 -20.25 -30.35
C ASP A 314 40.45 -19.17 -30.81
N ASN A 315 40.65 -18.67 -32.04
CA ASN A 315 39.85 -17.59 -32.64
C ASN A 315 39.62 -16.32 -31.81
N GLY A 316 40.42 -16.07 -30.77
CA GLY A 316 40.30 -14.92 -29.88
C GLY A 316 39.78 -15.27 -28.49
N ASN A 317 39.24 -16.47 -28.30
CA ASN A 317 38.69 -16.94 -27.03
C ASN A 317 39.76 -17.71 -26.25
N HIS A 318 39.66 -17.69 -24.92
CA HIS A 318 40.54 -18.46 -24.04
C HIS A 318 40.05 -19.90 -23.93
N LEU A 319 40.93 -20.88 -24.09
CA LEU A 319 40.63 -22.29 -23.87
C LEU A 319 41.33 -22.75 -22.62
N VAL A 320 40.57 -23.28 -21.66
CA VAL A 320 41.09 -23.85 -20.43
C VAL A 320 40.78 -25.35 -20.45
N THR A 321 41.81 -26.19 -20.38
CA THR A 321 41.65 -27.64 -20.54
C THR A 321 42.23 -28.42 -19.37
N SER A 322 41.47 -29.36 -18.83
CA SER A 322 41.95 -30.36 -17.87
C SER A 322 41.41 -31.76 -18.17
N ALA A 323 41.95 -32.77 -17.47
CA ALA A 323 41.45 -34.14 -17.58
C ALA A 323 40.19 -34.40 -16.73
N LEU A 324 39.86 -33.51 -15.80
CA LEU A 324 38.72 -33.65 -14.89
C LEU A 324 37.50 -32.88 -15.39
N GLU A 325 37.73 -31.66 -15.85
CA GLU A 325 36.67 -30.71 -16.24
C GLU A 325 36.53 -30.58 -17.75
N GLY A 326 37.41 -31.18 -18.54
CA GLY A 326 37.32 -31.16 -20.01
C GLY A 326 37.90 -29.89 -20.63
N THR A 327 37.25 -29.31 -21.65
CA THR A 327 37.79 -28.17 -22.42
C THR A 327 36.79 -27.02 -22.52
N ASP A 328 37.06 -25.96 -21.78
CA ASP A 328 36.16 -24.84 -21.61
C ASP A 328 36.61 -23.66 -22.45
N THR A 329 35.65 -23.02 -23.11
CA THR A 329 35.86 -21.85 -23.97
C THR A 329 35.33 -20.61 -23.26
N LEU A 330 36.23 -19.69 -22.93
CA LEU A 330 35.91 -18.44 -22.25
C LEU A 330 35.99 -17.26 -23.24
N THR A 331 34.95 -16.43 -23.23
CA THR A 331 34.84 -15.17 -23.98
C THR A 331 34.53 -14.06 -22.98
N ASP A 332 35.14 -12.88 -23.16
CA ASP A 332 34.90 -11.71 -22.30
C ASP A 332 34.96 -12.06 -20.79
N VAL A 333 36.04 -12.76 -20.39
CA VAL A 333 36.35 -13.13 -18.99
C VAL A 333 37.76 -12.65 -18.63
N GLU A 334 37.87 -11.85 -17.58
CA GLU A 334 39.14 -11.25 -17.11
C GLU A 334 39.96 -12.21 -16.25
N PHE A 335 39.29 -13.04 -15.43
CA PHE A 335 39.93 -13.88 -14.43
C PHE A 335 39.52 -15.35 -14.54
N ALA A 336 40.49 -16.25 -14.34
CA ALA A 336 40.23 -17.66 -14.08
C ALA A 336 40.68 -18.01 -12.67
N ARG A 337 39.75 -18.37 -11.79
CA ARG A 337 40.03 -18.78 -10.41
C ARG A 337 40.21 -20.29 -10.33
N PHE A 338 41.29 -20.71 -9.68
CA PHE A 338 41.66 -22.11 -9.45
C PHE A 338 41.77 -22.35 -7.93
N ALA A 339 41.81 -23.62 -7.52
CA ALA A 339 41.86 -23.99 -6.10
C ALA A 339 43.11 -23.46 -5.34
N ASP A 340 44.19 -23.08 -6.04
CA ASP A 340 45.44 -22.57 -5.46
C ASP A 340 45.79 -21.13 -5.86
N GLY A 341 44.85 -20.40 -6.48
CA GLY A 341 45.05 -18.99 -6.84
C GLY A 341 44.25 -18.54 -8.05
N THR A 342 44.51 -17.31 -8.51
CA THR A 342 43.79 -16.69 -9.62
C THR A 342 44.75 -16.36 -10.76
N TYR A 343 44.34 -16.67 -11.98
CA TYR A 343 45.02 -16.29 -13.21
C TYR A 343 44.31 -15.09 -13.84
N ASP A 344 45.06 -14.02 -14.10
CA ASP A 344 44.58 -12.83 -14.80
C ASP A 344 44.92 -12.94 -16.29
N PHE A 345 43.90 -12.94 -17.16
CA PHE A 345 44.08 -13.05 -18.61
C PHE A 345 44.68 -11.79 -19.24
N GLY A 346 44.40 -10.62 -18.66
CA GLY A 346 44.92 -9.33 -19.12
C GLY A 346 46.42 -9.15 -18.83
N THR A 347 46.87 -9.54 -17.64
CA THR A 347 48.29 -9.47 -17.25
C THR A 347 49.07 -10.74 -17.52
N GLN A 348 48.39 -11.88 -17.71
CA GLN A 348 48.97 -13.21 -17.84
C GLN A 348 49.78 -13.64 -16.60
N ILE A 349 49.30 -13.26 -15.43
CA ILE A 349 49.95 -13.54 -14.14
C ILE A 349 49.04 -14.45 -13.31
N PHE A 350 49.64 -15.51 -12.76
CA PHE A 350 49.02 -16.32 -11.72
C PHE A 350 49.45 -15.81 -10.34
N THR A 351 48.47 -15.50 -9.48
CA THR A 351 48.69 -15.09 -8.09
C THR A 351 48.23 -16.21 -7.14
N VAL A 352 49.15 -16.70 -6.31
CA VAL A 352 48.92 -17.86 -5.41
C VAL A 352 48.22 -17.43 -4.12
N ASN A 353 47.15 -18.12 -3.76
CA ASN A 353 46.46 -18.03 -2.46
C ASN A 353 46.61 -19.39 -1.72
N SER A 354 46.80 -19.47 -0.40
CA SER A 354 47.12 -20.72 0.35
C SER A 354 46.35 -20.80 1.68
N PRO A 355 45.99 -21.97 2.25
CA PRO A 355 45.52 -23.25 1.69
C PRO A 355 44.11 -23.67 2.21
N GLY A 356 43.10 -23.70 1.33
CA GLY A 356 41.81 -24.42 1.47
C GLY A 356 40.55 -23.56 1.73
N PRO A 357 39.35 -23.96 1.23
CA PRO A 357 38.99 -25.28 0.70
C PRO A 357 39.07 -25.43 -0.83
N GLY A 358 39.08 -26.69 -1.27
CA GLY A 358 39.17 -27.11 -2.68
C GLY A 358 37.79 -27.37 -3.30
N THR A 359 37.02 -26.31 -3.47
CA THR A 359 35.81 -26.27 -4.29
C THR A 359 35.89 -25.08 -5.24
N PRO A 360 35.15 -25.12 -6.37
CA PRO A 360 35.00 -23.97 -7.25
C PRO A 360 34.79 -22.68 -6.49
N LEU A 361 33.91 -22.58 -5.48
CA LEU A 361 33.68 -21.36 -4.69
C LEU A 361 34.58 -21.23 -3.44
N ASN A 362 35.04 -20.01 -3.11
CA ASN A 362 35.67 -19.71 -1.80
C ASN A 362 34.57 -19.60 -0.73
N ILE A 363 34.13 -20.76 -0.23
CA ILE A 363 33.04 -20.86 0.73
C ILE A 363 33.57 -20.83 2.17
N LEU A 364 32.96 -20.01 3.02
CA LEU A 364 33.08 -20.07 4.47
C LEU A 364 31.94 -20.90 5.07
N ASP A 365 32.21 -22.16 5.41
CA ASP A 365 31.30 -22.96 6.24
C ASP A 365 31.54 -22.68 7.73
N THR A 366 30.64 -21.93 8.38
CA THR A 366 30.79 -21.58 9.80
C THR A 366 30.57 -22.77 10.74
N ASN A 367 29.82 -23.79 10.28
CA ASN A 367 29.39 -24.96 11.03
C ASN A 367 28.76 -24.60 12.40
N GLY A 368 28.02 -23.48 12.43
CA GLY A 368 27.40 -22.92 13.62
C GLY A 368 28.37 -22.25 14.61
N ALA A 369 29.66 -22.12 14.28
CA ALA A 369 30.63 -21.40 15.10
C ALA A 369 30.53 -19.87 14.87
N THR A 370 30.83 -19.09 15.89
CA THR A 370 31.03 -17.65 15.75
C THR A 370 32.39 -17.37 15.10
N ILE A 371 32.39 -16.67 13.98
CA ILE A 371 33.59 -16.29 13.23
C ILE A 371 33.88 -14.81 13.45
N THR A 372 35.12 -14.48 13.81
CA THR A 372 35.57 -13.09 13.99
C THR A 372 36.63 -12.76 12.97
N LYS A 373 36.37 -11.75 12.14
CA LYS A 373 37.20 -11.28 11.02
C LYS A 373 37.05 -9.77 10.84
N THR A 374 37.90 -9.15 10.03
CA THR A 374 37.61 -7.78 9.54
C THR A 374 36.53 -7.81 8.46
N GLY A 375 35.88 -6.68 8.20
CA GLY A 375 34.91 -6.55 7.09
C GLY A 375 35.46 -7.05 5.75
N ALA A 376 36.62 -6.52 5.36
CA ALA A 376 37.32 -6.93 4.13
C ALA A 376 37.80 -8.40 4.12
N GLU A 377 37.80 -9.09 5.26
CA GLU A 377 38.11 -10.52 5.32
C GLU A 377 36.85 -11.39 5.14
N PHE A 378 35.66 -10.86 5.40
CA PHE A 378 34.39 -11.50 5.07
C PHE A 378 34.06 -11.31 3.58
N GLU A 379 34.21 -10.10 3.05
CA GLU A 379 34.02 -9.78 1.61
C GLU A 379 35.00 -10.51 0.67
N ALA A 380 35.98 -11.23 1.22
CA ALA A 380 36.90 -12.05 0.45
C ALA A 380 36.32 -13.45 0.12
N TYR A 381 35.23 -13.85 0.78
CA TYR A 381 34.54 -15.11 0.49
C TYR A 381 33.56 -14.91 -0.67
N ASP A 382 33.29 -16.00 -1.40
CA ASP A 382 32.25 -15.99 -2.42
C ASP A 382 30.89 -16.34 -1.83
N VAL A 383 30.87 -17.18 -0.80
CA VAL A 383 29.68 -17.61 -0.08
C VAL A 383 30.01 -17.78 1.40
N ILE A 384 29.18 -17.27 2.29
CA ILE A 384 29.22 -17.50 3.74
C ILE A 384 27.95 -18.25 4.11
N ARG A 385 28.10 -19.47 4.62
CA ARG A 385 26.96 -20.32 4.99
C ARG A 385 27.22 -21.12 6.25
N ASN A 386 26.19 -21.77 6.79
CA ASN A 386 26.38 -22.61 7.96
C ASN A 386 27.10 -23.91 7.63
N SER A 387 26.59 -24.71 6.69
CA SER A 387 27.27 -25.91 6.21
C SER A 387 26.71 -26.34 4.86
N GLU A 388 27.42 -27.19 4.13
CA GLU A 388 26.94 -27.80 2.88
C GLU A 388 25.59 -28.54 3.03
N ILE A 389 25.33 -29.16 4.19
CA ILE A 389 24.09 -29.93 4.43
C ILE A 389 22.94 -29.02 4.90
N ASN A 390 23.27 -27.86 5.48
CA ASN A 390 22.28 -26.92 6.00
C ASN A 390 22.74 -25.50 5.66
N PRO A 391 22.69 -25.09 4.38
CA PRO A 391 23.26 -23.83 3.93
C PRO A 391 22.55 -22.62 4.57
N LEU A 392 21.24 -22.72 4.80
CA LEU A 392 20.37 -21.62 5.26
C LEU A 392 20.24 -21.49 6.79
N LEU A 393 20.91 -22.34 7.58
CA LEU A 393 20.90 -22.12 9.05
C LEU A 393 21.63 -20.82 9.38
N PRO A 394 21.20 -20.06 10.41
CA PRO A 394 21.85 -18.80 10.73
C PRO A 394 23.36 -18.93 10.97
N VAL A 395 24.14 -18.04 10.37
CA VAL A 395 25.57 -17.89 10.65
C VAL A 395 25.79 -16.89 11.80
N ASN A 396 26.95 -16.94 12.45
CA ASN A 396 27.29 -16.01 13.54
C ASN A 396 28.61 -15.30 13.22
N LEU A 397 28.54 -13.99 12.93
CA LEU A 397 29.66 -13.20 12.43
C LEU A 397 29.95 -12.02 13.38
N VAL A 398 31.23 -11.75 13.63
CA VAL A 398 31.69 -10.60 14.41
C VAL A 398 32.68 -9.81 13.58
N ILE A 399 32.33 -8.55 13.30
CA ILE A 399 33.18 -7.61 12.56
C ILE A 399 34.12 -6.95 13.56
N SER A 400 35.42 -7.22 13.41
CA SER A 400 36.44 -6.82 14.39
C SER A 400 37.00 -5.40 14.21
N ASP A 401 36.65 -4.74 13.11
CA ASP A 401 37.03 -3.37 12.77
C ASP A 401 35.82 -2.47 12.49
N SER A 402 36.06 -1.16 12.42
CA SER A 402 35.08 -0.14 12.05
C SER A 402 35.16 0.13 10.54
N GLY A 403 34.02 0.37 9.89
CA GLY A 403 33.97 0.65 8.45
C GLY A 403 32.78 0.02 7.75
N THR A 404 32.79 0.06 6.42
CA THR A 404 31.75 -0.52 5.57
C THR A 404 31.99 -2.00 5.32
N VAL A 405 30.95 -2.80 5.48
CA VAL A 405 30.89 -4.22 5.15
C VAL A 405 29.56 -4.47 4.45
N ASN A 406 29.61 -4.93 3.22
CA ASN A 406 28.43 -5.43 2.52
C ASN A 406 28.54 -6.96 2.44
N LEU A 407 27.60 -7.66 3.06
CA LEU A 407 27.55 -9.12 3.08
C LEU A 407 26.42 -9.69 2.21
N ALA A 408 25.74 -8.84 1.44
CA ALA A 408 24.52 -9.21 0.73
C ALA A 408 24.76 -10.34 -0.28
N ASP A 409 25.84 -10.26 -1.05
CA ASP A 409 26.20 -11.26 -2.05
C ASP A 409 26.87 -12.50 -1.45
N GLU A 410 27.62 -12.37 -0.35
CA GLU A 410 28.20 -13.56 0.30
C GLU A 410 27.17 -14.36 1.09
N LEU A 411 26.18 -13.72 1.70
CA LEU A 411 25.12 -14.40 2.46
C LEU A 411 24.00 -14.91 1.57
N GLY A 412 23.70 -14.24 0.45
CA GLY A 412 22.60 -14.61 -0.42
C GLY A 412 21.28 -14.57 0.35
N SER A 413 20.62 -15.72 0.51
CA SER A 413 19.38 -15.91 1.30
C SER A 413 19.58 -16.46 2.71
N GLY A 414 20.83 -16.66 3.13
CA GLY A 414 21.16 -17.22 4.43
C GLY A 414 21.08 -16.18 5.55
N SER A 415 20.30 -16.48 6.59
CA SER A 415 20.26 -15.67 7.81
C SER A 415 21.63 -15.50 8.48
N ALA A 416 21.89 -14.33 9.04
CA ALA A 416 23.11 -13.98 9.74
C ALA A 416 22.84 -13.25 11.06
N ASN A 417 23.54 -13.67 12.11
CA ASN A 417 23.70 -12.88 13.33
C ASN A 417 25.02 -12.13 13.24
N VAL A 418 24.97 -10.82 12.98
CA VAL A 418 26.14 -9.95 12.80
C VAL A 418 26.27 -9.01 13.99
N THR A 419 27.46 -8.96 14.59
CA THR A 419 27.81 -7.98 15.63
C THR A 419 28.92 -7.08 15.13
N GLY A 420 28.67 -5.77 15.17
CA GLY A 420 29.61 -4.70 14.90
C GLY A 420 30.65 -4.52 16.01
N SER A 421 31.40 -3.44 15.89
CA SER A 421 32.52 -3.10 16.75
C SER A 421 32.10 -2.08 17.82
N ILE A 422 33.01 -1.23 18.29
CA ILE A 422 32.72 -0.14 19.25
C ILE A 422 32.86 1.25 18.61
N GLY A 423 32.86 1.31 17.29
CA GLY A 423 32.88 2.57 16.56
C GLY A 423 32.26 2.39 15.20
N ASP A 424 31.95 3.51 14.56
CA ASP A 424 31.11 3.65 13.38
C ASP A 424 31.23 2.48 12.38
N ASN A 425 30.17 1.69 12.28
CA ASN A 425 30.01 0.54 11.41
C ASN A 425 28.95 0.84 10.34
N ALA A 426 29.21 0.44 9.10
CA ALA A 426 28.21 0.41 8.04
C ALA A 426 28.04 -1.04 7.59
N ILE A 427 26.95 -1.69 7.99
CA ILE A 427 26.72 -3.13 7.81
C ILE A 427 25.48 -3.32 6.96
N THR A 428 25.64 -4.00 5.83
CA THR A 428 24.54 -4.46 5.00
C THR A 428 24.56 -5.98 4.97
N THR A 429 23.44 -6.62 5.27
CA THR A 429 23.24 -8.07 5.08
C THR A 429 22.41 -8.32 3.81
N GLY A 430 21.92 -9.55 3.63
CA GLY A 430 21.40 -10.03 2.37
C GLY A 430 19.90 -10.26 2.38
N ALA A 431 19.47 -11.28 1.67
CA ALA A 431 18.17 -11.88 1.93
C ALA A 431 18.29 -12.88 3.11
N GLY A 432 17.23 -13.04 3.89
CA GLY A 432 17.20 -13.89 5.08
C GLY A 432 16.71 -13.13 6.31
N ASN A 433 16.32 -13.85 7.36
CA ASN A 433 15.96 -13.21 8.64
C ASN A 433 17.23 -12.93 9.44
N ASP A 434 17.76 -11.72 9.34
CA ASP A 434 19.04 -11.31 9.89
C ASP A 434 18.90 -10.69 11.28
N THR A 435 19.98 -10.68 12.03
CA THR A 435 20.09 -9.98 13.32
C THR A 435 21.37 -9.18 13.33
N ILE A 436 21.25 -7.86 13.30
CA ILE A 436 22.37 -6.92 13.26
C ILE A 436 22.42 -6.13 14.57
N ASP A 437 23.58 -6.09 15.21
CA ASP A 437 23.86 -5.27 16.40
C ASP A 437 25.05 -4.35 16.08
N GLY A 438 24.80 -3.04 15.91
CA GLY A 438 25.80 -2.04 15.53
C GLY A 438 26.88 -1.86 16.60
N GLY A 439 26.43 -1.68 17.84
CA GLY A 439 27.29 -1.58 19.02
C GLY A 439 27.33 -0.17 19.59
N ASP A 440 28.53 0.33 19.88
CA ASP A 440 28.71 1.76 20.18
C ASP A 440 29.19 2.43 18.89
N GLY A 441 28.74 3.64 18.58
CA GLY A 441 29.18 4.35 17.36
C GLY A 441 28.04 5.06 16.66
N ALA A 442 28.34 5.80 15.59
CA ALA A 442 27.29 6.21 14.66
C ALA A 442 27.21 5.18 13.54
N ASP A 443 26.29 4.25 13.66
CA ASP A 443 26.18 3.07 12.82
C ASP A 443 25.16 3.24 11.69
N THR A 444 25.38 2.55 10.59
CA THR A 444 24.44 2.47 9.44
C THR A 444 24.17 1.01 9.15
N LEU A 445 22.95 0.55 9.44
CA LEU A 445 22.56 -0.85 9.37
C LEU A 445 21.48 -1.03 8.30
N ASN A 446 21.62 -2.04 7.46
CA ASN A 446 20.63 -2.42 6.44
C ASN A 446 20.38 -3.93 6.48
N GLY A 447 19.16 -4.34 6.80
CA GLY A 447 18.72 -5.73 6.91
C GLY A 447 18.64 -6.43 5.56
N GLY A 448 17.98 -5.78 4.60
CA GLY A 448 17.85 -6.30 3.25
C GLY A 448 16.46 -6.86 3.02
N ALA A 449 16.32 -8.14 2.72
CA ALA A 449 15.01 -8.77 2.54
C ALA A 449 14.83 -9.93 3.52
N GLY A 450 13.69 -10.06 4.16
CA GLY A 450 13.45 -11.00 5.25
C GLY A 450 12.93 -10.28 6.49
N ASN A 451 12.55 -11.03 7.53
CA ASN A 451 12.13 -10.43 8.80
C ASN A 451 13.36 -10.23 9.69
N ASP A 452 13.87 -9.01 9.74
CA ASP A 452 15.15 -8.66 10.33
C ASP A 452 15.03 -8.08 11.74
N LEU A 453 16.10 -8.19 12.52
CA LEU A 453 16.26 -7.55 13.83
C LEU A 453 17.47 -6.62 13.82
N LEU A 454 17.26 -5.32 13.80
CA LEU A 454 18.31 -4.31 13.80
C LEU A 454 18.38 -3.58 15.13
N ARG A 455 19.59 -3.45 15.70
CA ARG A 455 19.85 -2.63 16.89
C ARG A 455 21.02 -1.68 16.61
N GLY A 456 20.77 -0.37 16.69
CA GLY A 456 21.78 0.68 16.56
C GLY A 456 22.75 0.63 17.73
N GLY A 457 22.26 0.98 18.92
CA GLY A 457 23.04 0.91 20.15
C GLY A 457 23.27 2.29 20.76
N ASP A 458 24.51 2.59 21.15
CA ASP A 458 24.85 3.91 21.69
C ASP A 458 25.39 4.81 20.57
N GLY A 459 24.70 5.88 20.20
CA GLY A 459 25.18 6.85 19.23
C GLY A 459 24.06 7.37 18.33
N ASN A 460 24.39 8.00 17.20
CA ASN A 460 23.36 8.48 16.28
C ASN A 460 23.34 7.55 15.07
N ASP A 461 22.36 6.66 15.03
CA ASP A 461 22.34 5.53 14.13
C ASP A 461 21.36 5.73 12.97
N THR A 462 21.56 4.97 11.90
CA THR A 462 20.65 4.90 10.75
C THR A 462 20.33 3.44 10.47
N LEU A 463 19.07 3.06 10.66
CA LEU A 463 18.59 1.68 10.51
C LEU A 463 17.58 1.62 9.36
N ASN A 464 17.76 0.65 8.47
CA ASN A 464 16.82 0.32 7.39
C ASN A 464 16.50 -1.17 7.46
N GLY A 465 15.23 -1.52 7.69
CA GLY A 465 14.77 -2.92 7.70
C GLY A 465 14.84 -3.50 6.29
N GLY A 466 14.05 -2.95 5.39
CA GLY A 466 14.02 -3.33 3.98
C GLY A 466 12.71 -4.03 3.64
N ASP A 467 12.74 -5.18 2.99
CA ASP A 467 11.52 -5.94 2.69
C ASP A 467 11.28 -6.99 3.79
N GLY A 468 10.09 -7.10 4.37
CA GLY A 468 9.75 -8.07 5.42
C GLY A 468 9.22 -7.39 6.68
N ASN A 469 8.79 -8.18 7.68
CA ASN A 469 8.29 -7.63 8.94
C ASN A 469 9.47 -7.51 9.92
N ASP A 470 9.98 -6.30 10.08
CA ASP A 470 11.23 -6.03 10.77
C ASP A 470 11.03 -5.56 12.21
N LEU A 471 12.07 -5.71 13.03
CA LEU A 471 12.16 -5.12 14.37
C LEU A 471 13.40 -4.23 14.45
N LEU A 472 13.17 -2.92 14.47
CA LEU A 472 14.22 -1.90 14.54
C LEU A 472 14.26 -1.27 15.93
N ALA A 473 15.46 -1.17 16.49
CA ALA A 473 15.71 -0.46 17.75
C ALA A 473 16.89 0.52 17.67
N GLY A 474 16.59 1.83 17.73
CA GLY A 474 17.60 2.91 17.72
C GLY A 474 18.43 2.92 19.00
N ARG A 475 17.74 3.07 20.14
CA ARG A 475 18.25 3.18 21.52
C ARG A 475 18.72 4.59 21.91
N ASP A 476 19.96 4.75 22.37
CA ASP A 476 20.43 6.01 22.97
C ASP A 476 21.03 6.87 21.86
N GLY A 477 20.34 7.92 21.41
CA GLY A 477 20.77 8.55 20.16
C GLY A 477 20.02 9.76 19.66
N ASN A 478 20.24 10.11 18.40
CA ASN A 478 19.24 10.79 17.60
C ASN A 478 19.25 10.02 16.29
N ASP A 479 18.31 9.11 16.17
CA ASP A 479 18.38 8.01 15.24
C ASP A 479 17.46 8.23 14.05
N ILE A 480 17.74 7.52 12.98
CA ILE A 480 16.89 7.47 11.78
C ILE A 480 16.49 6.02 11.59
N LEU A 481 15.21 5.72 11.74
CA LEU A 481 14.66 4.38 11.55
C LEU A 481 13.73 4.40 10.33
N ASN A 482 13.92 3.43 9.43
CA ASN A 482 13.05 3.16 8.29
C ASN A 482 12.70 1.67 8.29
N GLY A 483 11.42 1.33 8.50
CA GLY A 483 10.94 -0.06 8.48
C GLY A 483 11.09 -0.64 7.08
N GLY A 484 10.37 -0.07 6.11
CA GLY A 484 10.42 -0.48 4.72
C GLY A 484 9.10 -1.11 4.28
N ASP A 485 9.14 -2.24 3.60
CA ASP A 485 7.95 -2.95 3.13
C ASP A 485 7.62 -4.11 4.10
N GLY A 486 6.56 -4.02 4.89
CA GLY A 486 6.09 -5.08 5.79
C GLY A 486 5.39 -4.52 7.02
N ASN A 487 4.97 -5.37 7.94
CA ASN A 487 4.38 -4.90 9.20
C ASN A 487 5.49 -4.79 10.24
N ASP A 488 6.07 -3.60 10.38
CA ASP A 488 7.29 -3.40 11.13
C ASP A 488 7.03 -3.01 12.58
N GLN A 489 8.02 -3.28 13.43
CA GLN A 489 8.06 -2.83 14.82
C GLN A 489 9.25 -1.90 15.00
N LEU A 490 8.98 -0.62 15.18
CA LEU A 490 9.99 0.41 15.35
C LEU A 490 9.95 0.92 16.79
N VAL A 491 11.04 0.69 17.53
CA VAL A 491 11.17 1.06 18.93
C VAL A 491 12.37 1.97 19.14
N ASP A 492 12.15 3.22 19.48
CA ASP A 492 13.21 4.12 19.91
C ASP A 492 13.34 4.15 21.44
N ASP A 493 14.36 4.81 21.99
CA ASP A 493 14.46 5.19 23.40
C ASP A 493 14.74 6.70 23.55
N VAL A 494 15.98 7.12 23.79
CA VAL A 494 16.28 8.52 24.21
C VAL A 494 16.86 9.29 23.05
N GLY A 495 16.12 10.27 22.52
CA GLY A 495 16.62 11.02 21.38
C GLY A 495 15.68 12.07 20.82
N ASN A 496 16.07 12.65 19.69
CA ASN A 496 15.10 13.28 18.78
C ASN A 496 15.20 12.51 17.47
N ASP A 497 14.29 11.58 17.30
CA ASP A 497 14.43 10.53 16.31
C ASP A 497 13.51 10.78 15.13
N VAL A 498 13.93 10.27 13.98
CA VAL A 498 13.19 10.34 12.72
C VAL A 498 12.74 8.93 12.40
N ILE A 499 11.44 8.69 12.52
CA ILE A 499 10.86 7.36 12.34
C ILE A 499 9.98 7.36 11.09
N ARG A 500 10.23 6.38 10.22
CA ARG A 500 9.46 6.08 9.00
C ARG A 500 9.04 4.62 9.09
N GLY A 501 7.74 4.33 9.16
CA GLY A 501 7.25 2.96 9.15
C GLY A 501 7.46 2.34 7.77
N GLY A 502 6.75 2.84 6.77
CA GLY A 502 6.91 2.43 5.38
C GLY A 502 5.59 1.95 4.81
N ALA A 503 5.53 0.75 4.26
CA ALA A 503 4.31 0.13 3.74
C ALA A 503 3.96 -1.11 4.54
N GLY A 504 2.71 -1.28 4.95
CA GLY A 504 2.26 -2.34 5.85
C GLY A 504 1.78 -1.76 7.18
N ASN A 505 1.21 -2.59 8.05
CA ASN A 505 0.62 -2.13 9.30
C ASN A 505 1.68 -2.08 10.40
N ASP A 506 2.23 -0.90 10.63
CA ASP A 506 3.39 -0.71 11.48
C ASP A 506 3.01 -0.45 12.95
N THR A 507 3.90 -0.86 13.85
CA THR A 507 3.83 -0.53 15.28
C THR A 507 5.02 0.32 15.68
N ILE A 508 4.77 1.58 16.01
CA ILE A 508 5.80 2.56 16.34
C ILE A 508 5.71 2.95 17.81
N SER A 509 6.83 2.87 18.54
CA SER A 509 6.93 3.32 19.92
C SER A 509 8.19 4.15 20.16
N ASP A 510 8.04 5.30 20.84
CA ASP A 510 9.16 6.17 21.22
C ASP A 510 9.94 5.70 22.45
N GLY A 511 9.52 4.62 23.13
CA GLY A 511 10.22 3.99 24.26
C GLY A 511 10.42 4.81 25.55
N ASP A 512 10.30 6.15 25.53
CA ASP A 512 10.53 7.01 26.68
C ASP A 512 9.38 7.01 27.70
N VAL A 513 9.19 5.86 28.36
CA VAL A 513 8.26 5.73 29.48
C VAL A 513 8.84 6.40 30.74
N GLY A 514 8.81 7.73 30.78
CA GLY A 514 9.02 8.53 31.99
C GLY A 514 10.25 9.43 32.03
N GLY A 515 10.91 9.65 30.90
CA GLY A 515 11.85 10.75 30.75
C GLY A 515 11.15 12.10 30.92
N ARG A 516 11.95 13.10 31.31
CA ARG A 516 11.48 14.46 31.59
C ARG A 516 11.98 15.47 30.57
N ASN A 517 12.71 15.00 29.57
CA ASN A 517 13.28 15.86 28.55
C ASN A 517 12.23 16.01 27.45
N PRO A 518 11.88 17.23 27.04
CA PRO A 518 11.00 17.39 25.91
C PRO A 518 11.68 16.97 24.61
N GLU A 519 10.98 16.17 23.83
CA GLU A 519 11.45 15.63 22.55
C GLU A 519 10.72 16.30 21.38
N VAL A 520 11.33 16.20 20.21
CA VAL A 520 10.74 16.63 18.95
C VAL A 520 10.46 15.40 18.10
N PHE A 521 9.22 14.95 18.09
CA PHE A 521 8.77 13.83 17.28
C PHE A 521 8.75 14.20 15.79
N ASP A 522 9.35 13.36 14.97
CA ASP A 522 9.25 13.37 13.51
C ASP A 522 8.88 11.96 13.04
N ILE A 523 7.60 11.63 13.18
CA ILE A 523 7.04 10.30 12.88
C ILE A 523 6.15 10.39 11.64
N ASN A 524 6.38 9.49 10.69
CA ASN A 524 5.48 9.20 9.58
C ASN A 524 5.32 7.67 9.49
N ALA A 525 4.12 7.15 9.75
CA ALA A 525 3.93 5.71 9.79
C ALA A 525 3.86 5.12 8.37
N GLY A 526 3.13 5.72 7.45
CA GLY A 526 3.21 5.42 6.02
C GLY A 526 1.93 4.86 5.45
N ASP A 527 2.01 3.81 4.63
CA ASP A 527 0.83 3.14 4.06
C ASP A 527 0.45 1.94 4.94
N GLY A 528 -0.75 1.88 5.52
CA GLY A 528 -1.15 0.79 6.40
C GLY A 528 -2.11 1.24 7.49
N ASP A 529 -2.68 0.29 8.24
CA ASP A 529 -3.39 0.61 9.48
C ASP A 529 -2.38 0.61 10.64
N ASP A 530 -1.83 1.78 10.97
CA ASP A 530 -0.67 1.89 11.85
C ASP A 530 -1.03 2.16 13.32
N ALA A 531 -0.15 1.71 14.23
CA ALA A 531 -0.28 1.91 15.68
C ALA A 531 0.92 2.69 16.23
N ILE A 532 0.68 3.93 16.63
CA ILE A 532 1.72 4.85 17.13
C ILE A 532 1.51 5.08 18.63
N SER A 533 2.54 4.81 19.43
CA SER A 533 2.53 5.09 20.87
C SER A 533 3.65 6.06 21.25
N VAL A 534 3.25 7.24 21.71
CA VAL A 534 4.17 8.27 22.22
C VAL A 534 3.91 8.59 23.68
N HIS A 535 4.99 8.68 24.46
CA HIS A 535 4.93 8.88 25.90
C HIS A 535 5.82 10.03 26.33
N GLY A 536 5.24 11.05 26.99
CA GLY A 536 6.02 12.16 27.52
C GLY A 536 5.54 13.54 27.08
N GLN A 537 6.38 14.55 27.31
CA GLN A 537 6.10 15.95 26.98
C GLN A 537 6.82 16.30 25.68
N GLY A 538 6.17 16.16 24.53
CA GLY A 538 6.82 16.39 23.24
C GLY A 538 6.25 17.56 22.45
N SER A 539 6.95 17.87 21.36
CA SER A 539 6.43 18.68 20.26
C SER A 539 6.77 17.99 18.94
N GLY A 540 6.29 18.50 17.82
CA GLY A 540 6.67 17.98 16.51
C GLY A 540 5.48 17.50 15.70
N THR A 541 5.71 16.55 14.80
CA THR A 541 4.72 16.04 13.86
C THR A 541 4.59 14.54 14.04
N ILE A 542 3.33 14.10 14.08
CA ILE A 542 2.94 12.70 13.96
C ILE A 542 1.99 12.64 12.78
N ASP A 543 2.36 11.87 11.77
CA ASP A 543 1.60 11.60 10.55
C ASP A 543 1.35 10.09 10.51
N GLY A 544 0.09 9.65 10.52
CA GLY A 544 -0.23 8.22 10.35
C GLY A 544 0.04 7.83 8.91
N GLY A 545 -0.67 8.45 7.99
CA GLY A 545 -0.39 8.33 6.56
C GLY A 545 -1.64 7.85 5.84
N ALA A 546 -1.53 6.74 5.10
CA ALA A 546 -2.65 6.17 4.37
C ALA A 546 -3.17 4.91 5.05
N GLY A 547 -4.36 4.99 5.65
CA GLY A 547 -5.04 3.83 6.24
C GLY A 547 -5.90 4.27 7.41
N ILE A 548 -6.12 3.40 8.38
CA ILE A 548 -6.77 3.73 9.65
C ILE A 548 -5.75 3.66 10.76
N ASP A 549 -5.30 4.83 11.20
CA ASP A 549 -4.18 4.94 12.11
C ASP A 549 -4.65 5.25 13.55
N ALA A 550 -3.95 4.64 14.50
CA ALA A 550 -4.21 4.77 15.92
C ALA A 550 -3.05 5.46 16.64
N LEU A 551 -3.37 6.44 17.48
CA LEU A 551 -2.42 7.13 18.34
C LEU A 551 -2.74 6.88 19.81
N GLN A 552 -1.76 6.38 20.54
CA GLN A 552 -1.71 6.39 21.99
C GLN A 552 -0.77 7.51 22.47
N ALA A 553 -1.33 8.53 23.12
CA ALA A 553 -0.55 9.65 23.64
C ALA A 553 -1.08 10.17 24.98
N SER A 554 -0.18 10.52 25.90
CA SER A 554 -0.57 11.09 27.21
C SER A 554 -0.88 12.60 27.17
N GLU A 555 -0.29 13.33 26.22
CA GLU A 555 -0.53 14.76 26.00
C GLU A 555 -0.39 15.09 24.51
N LEU A 556 -1.41 15.73 23.94
CA LEU A 556 -1.41 16.16 22.55
C LEU A 556 -0.81 17.56 22.37
N ARG A 557 -0.64 18.32 23.45
CA ARG A 557 -0.22 19.73 23.39
C ARG A 557 1.20 19.86 22.84
N GLY A 558 1.34 20.63 21.76
CA GLY A 558 2.61 20.84 21.08
C GLY A 558 2.83 19.90 19.88
N LEU A 559 1.97 18.89 19.72
CA LEU A 559 1.97 18.00 18.57
C LEU A 559 1.13 18.57 17.43
N THR A 560 1.63 18.39 16.22
CA THR A 560 0.88 18.50 14.98
C THR A 560 0.51 17.08 14.57
N ILE A 561 -0.79 16.77 14.63
CA ILE A 561 -1.32 15.44 14.32
C ILE A 561 -1.95 15.51 12.92
N LYS A 562 -1.62 14.56 12.06
CA LYS A 562 -2.13 14.43 10.70
C LYS A 562 -2.47 12.97 10.44
N ASN A 563 -3.53 12.74 9.66
CA ASN A 563 -3.91 11.41 9.20
C ASN A 563 -3.90 10.38 10.36
N ILE A 564 -4.60 10.71 11.45
CA ILE A 564 -4.82 9.78 12.57
C ILE A 564 -6.31 9.75 12.84
N GLU A 565 -6.92 8.59 12.65
CA GLU A 565 -8.37 8.39 12.78
C GLU A 565 -8.75 8.07 14.22
N VAL A 566 -7.91 7.33 14.96
CA VAL A 566 -8.24 6.79 16.28
C VAL A 566 -7.32 7.30 17.38
N LEU A 567 -7.89 7.86 18.46
CA LEU A 567 -7.17 8.15 19.70
C LEU A 567 -7.45 7.07 20.76
N GLU A 568 -6.41 6.43 21.27
CA GLU A 568 -6.45 5.49 22.38
C GLU A 568 -5.92 6.11 23.69
N THR A 569 -6.74 6.11 24.74
CA THR A 569 -6.38 6.78 26.02
C THR A 569 -5.72 5.83 27.04
N VAL A 570 -5.96 4.52 26.95
CA VAL A 570 -5.35 3.43 27.75
C VAL A 570 -5.25 3.75 29.26
N GLY A 571 -6.28 4.39 29.81
CA GLY A 571 -6.38 4.71 31.24
C GLY A 571 -5.60 5.94 31.72
N TYR A 572 -4.94 6.67 30.82
CA TYR A 572 -4.34 7.97 31.12
C TYR A 572 -5.31 9.12 30.82
N TRP A 573 -5.15 10.24 31.53
CA TRP A 573 -5.79 11.49 31.13
C TRP A 573 -5.04 12.04 29.93
N VAL A 574 -5.70 12.09 28.78
CA VAL A 574 -5.13 12.70 27.58
C VAL A 574 -5.48 14.19 27.59
N SER A 575 -4.46 15.05 27.62
CA SER A 575 -4.66 16.50 27.55
C SER A 575 -4.55 17.03 26.12
N GLY A 576 -5.56 17.79 25.68
CA GLY A 576 -5.64 18.32 24.31
C GLY A 576 -6.47 19.60 24.23
N SER A 577 -6.32 20.34 23.15
CA SER A 577 -7.23 21.45 22.80
C SER A 577 -8.49 20.91 22.13
N SER A 578 -9.58 21.68 22.10
CA SER A 578 -10.81 21.27 21.40
C SER A 578 -10.51 20.89 19.94
N ALA A 579 -9.69 21.67 19.23
CA ALA A 579 -9.32 21.39 17.85
C ALA A 579 -8.52 20.10 17.64
N GLN A 580 -7.81 19.61 18.66
CA GLN A 580 -7.05 18.37 18.59
C GLN A 580 -7.93 17.16 18.88
N PHE A 581 -8.90 17.26 19.78
CA PHE A 581 -9.83 16.15 19.97
C PHE A 581 -10.75 15.96 18.76
N GLU A 582 -11.13 17.05 18.08
CA GLU A 582 -11.95 17.05 16.85
C GLU A 582 -11.17 16.67 15.58
N SER A 583 -9.86 16.39 15.69
CA SER A 583 -9.10 15.91 14.53
C SER A 583 -9.23 14.40 14.33
N PHE A 584 -9.69 13.67 15.34
CA PHE A 584 -9.88 12.23 15.29
C PHE A 584 -11.29 11.88 14.80
N ASP A 585 -11.43 10.76 14.11
CA ASP A 585 -12.73 10.20 13.76
C ASP A 585 -13.34 9.42 14.93
N LYS A 586 -12.49 8.91 15.84
CA LYS A 586 -12.92 8.06 16.96
C LYS A 586 -12.01 8.20 18.18
N ILE A 587 -12.61 8.28 19.37
CA ILE A 587 -11.88 8.26 20.64
C ILE A 587 -12.32 7.05 21.47
N VAL A 588 -11.35 6.24 21.91
CA VAL A 588 -11.58 5.02 22.67
C VAL A 588 -10.67 4.91 23.89
N TRP A 589 -11.06 4.04 24.83
CA TRP A 589 -10.14 3.62 25.88
C TRP A 589 -9.04 2.72 25.33
N SER A 590 -9.44 1.67 24.59
CA SER A 590 -8.58 0.84 23.76
C SER A 590 -9.38 0.30 22.58
N THR A 591 -8.68 -0.09 21.53
CA THR A 591 -9.22 -0.88 20.41
C THR A 591 -9.43 -2.37 20.77
N ASP A 592 -8.89 -2.86 21.90
CA ASP A 592 -9.16 -4.23 22.39
C ASP A 592 -10.67 -4.41 22.69
N PRO A 593 -11.35 -5.38 22.03
CA PRO A 593 -12.80 -5.58 22.19
C PRO A 593 -13.23 -6.04 23.59
N PHE A 594 -12.31 -6.48 24.46
CA PHE A 594 -12.60 -6.93 25.81
C PHE A 594 -12.56 -5.81 26.86
N ASP A 595 -11.93 -4.69 26.54
CA ASP A 595 -11.76 -3.58 27.47
C ASP A 595 -12.79 -2.46 27.22
N ASN A 596 -13.93 -2.59 27.89
CA ASN A 596 -15.02 -1.62 27.78
C ASN A 596 -14.95 -0.57 28.91
N PHE A 597 -13.86 0.20 28.94
CA PHE A 597 -13.72 1.35 29.83
C PHE A 597 -13.96 2.67 29.08
N ASN A 598 -14.24 3.73 29.83
CA ASN A 598 -14.50 5.06 29.28
C ASN A 598 -13.16 5.79 29.02
N PRO A 599 -12.95 6.41 27.85
CA PRO A 599 -11.81 7.30 27.62
C PRO A 599 -11.78 8.48 28.60
N ALA A 600 -10.59 8.97 28.94
CA ALA A 600 -10.40 10.09 29.87
C ALA A 600 -9.70 11.28 29.21
N LEU A 601 -10.41 12.42 29.10
CA LEU A 601 -9.99 13.60 28.33
C LEU A 601 -9.91 14.85 29.21
N ALA A 602 -8.83 15.61 29.07
CA ALA A 602 -8.62 16.88 29.74
C ALA A 602 -8.50 18.03 28.73
N VAL A 603 -9.52 18.89 28.70
CA VAL A 603 -9.61 20.01 27.75
C VAL A 603 -8.74 21.18 28.22
N THR A 604 -7.94 21.72 27.30
CA THR A 604 -6.89 22.71 27.61
C THR A 604 -7.13 24.10 27.04
N ASP A 605 -8.26 24.31 26.38
CA ASP A 605 -8.77 25.60 25.94
C ASP A 605 -10.28 25.75 26.21
N SER A 606 -10.81 26.94 25.94
CA SER A 606 -12.21 27.31 26.24
C SER A 606 -13.09 27.32 24.98
N ALA A 607 -12.59 26.74 23.88
CA ALA A 607 -13.35 26.62 22.65
C ALA A 607 -14.43 25.54 22.81
N HIS A 608 -15.51 25.67 22.03
CA HIS A 608 -16.54 24.63 22.02
C HIS A 608 -15.95 23.34 21.44
N LEU A 609 -16.17 22.23 22.15
CA LEU A 609 -15.78 20.88 21.79
C LEU A 609 -17.05 20.03 21.71
N ASP A 610 -17.31 19.41 20.55
CA ASP A 610 -18.45 18.53 20.29
C ASP A 610 -17.94 17.11 19.97
N LEU A 611 -17.82 16.28 21.00
CA LEU A 611 -17.33 14.89 20.90
C LEU A 611 -18.41 13.88 20.45
N SER A 612 -19.52 14.36 19.87
CA SER A 612 -20.70 13.52 19.71
C SER A 612 -20.53 12.42 18.65
N ASP A 613 -19.75 12.66 17.60
CA ASP A 613 -19.40 11.65 16.59
C ASP A 613 -18.19 10.81 16.96
N GLU A 614 -17.19 11.37 17.64
CA GLU A 614 -15.97 10.68 18.04
C GLU A 614 -16.24 9.64 19.15
N LEU A 615 -17.17 9.94 20.06
CA LEU A 615 -17.59 9.02 21.13
C LEU A 615 -18.78 8.14 20.71
N GLY A 616 -19.71 8.67 19.90
CA GLY A 616 -20.96 7.97 19.57
C GLY A 616 -21.78 7.66 20.83
N ASP A 617 -22.13 6.40 21.06
CA ASP A 617 -22.86 5.97 22.28
C ASP A 617 -21.92 5.54 23.44
N ARG A 618 -20.61 5.83 23.34
CA ARG A 618 -19.62 5.47 24.37
C ARG A 618 -19.53 6.57 25.43
N GLY A 619 -19.51 6.16 26.70
CA GLY A 619 -19.32 7.10 27.81
C GLY A 619 -17.86 7.55 27.93
N ALA A 620 -17.61 8.73 28.48
CA ALA A 620 -16.29 9.33 28.66
C ALA A 620 -16.14 10.00 30.05
N PHE A 621 -14.90 10.13 30.52
CA PHE A 621 -14.53 11.01 31.63
C PHE A 621 -13.97 12.32 31.07
N ILE A 622 -14.60 13.44 31.37
CA ILE A 622 -14.22 14.76 30.86
C ILE A 622 -13.86 15.70 32.01
N THR A 623 -12.74 16.41 31.86
CA THR A 623 -12.37 17.52 32.75
C THR A 623 -11.70 18.67 31.99
N GLY A 624 -11.42 19.78 32.69
CA GLY A 624 -10.76 20.96 32.12
C GLY A 624 -9.56 21.43 32.93
N TYR A 625 -8.54 21.92 32.22
CA TYR A 625 -7.38 22.60 32.79
C TYR A 625 -7.41 24.12 32.59
N VAL A 626 -8.46 24.64 31.94
CA VAL A 626 -8.71 26.07 31.79
C VAL A 626 -10.10 26.46 32.28
N SER A 627 -10.27 27.71 32.68
CA SER A 627 -11.53 28.22 33.20
C SER A 627 -12.60 28.32 32.10
N GLY A 628 -13.79 27.78 32.36
CA GLY A 628 -14.98 27.93 31.52
C GLY A 628 -14.92 27.06 30.27
N ILE A 629 -14.81 25.75 30.44
CA ILE A 629 -14.83 24.78 29.33
C ILE A 629 -16.25 24.63 28.76
N ASP A 630 -16.34 24.32 27.47
CA ASP A 630 -17.59 24.21 26.71
C ASP A 630 -17.56 22.89 25.92
N VAL A 631 -18.20 21.85 26.46
CA VAL A 631 -18.11 20.48 25.93
C VAL A 631 -19.48 19.88 25.70
N LYS A 632 -19.63 19.16 24.59
CA LYS A 632 -20.75 18.29 24.29
C LYS A 632 -20.24 16.88 24.00
N THR A 633 -20.94 15.87 24.48
CA THR A 633 -20.63 14.45 24.28
C THR A 633 -21.75 13.73 23.50
N GLY A 634 -21.57 12.43 23.28
CA GLY A 634 -22.49 11.57 22.55
C GLY A 634 -23.57 10.92 23.43
N GLY A 635 -24.15 9.80 23.01
CA GLY A 635 -25.25 9.11 23.73
C GLY A 635 -24.83 8.16 24.85
N GLY A 636 -23.56 8.23 25.27
CA GLY A 636 -22.98 7.37 26.30
C GLY A 636 -23.19 7.91 27.72
N SER A 637 -23.01 7.07 28.74
CA SER A 637 -23.07 7.56 30.13
C SER A 637 -21.75 8.23 30.52
N ASP A 638 -21.78 9.55 30.60
CA ASP A 638 -20.60 10.40 30.74
C ASP A 638 -20.39 10.88 32.18
N GLU A 639 -19.13 11.16 32.54
CA GLU A 639 -18.78 11.82 33.79
C GLU A 639 -18.01 13.11 33.51
N PHE A 640 -18.63 14.24 33.83
CA PHE A 640 -18.07 15.57 33.64
C PHE A 640 -17.68 16.21 34.97
N THR A 641 -16.44 16.70 35.04
CA THR A 641 -15.98 17.56 36.13
C THR A 641 -15.46 18.88 35.57
N GLY A 642 -16.26 19.93 35.78
CA GLY A 642 -15.96 21.31 35.43
C GLY A 642 -14.78 21.91 36.19
N THR A 643 -14.61 23.21 36.01
CA THR A 643 -13.52 24.05 36.51
C THR A 643 -14.06 25.08 37.51
N ASP A 644 -13.24 26.04 37.91
CA ASP A 644 -13.72 27.18 38.72
C ASP A 644 -14.29 28.33 37.84
N GLY A 645 -14.51 28.06 36.54
CA GLY A 645 -15.08 28.99 35.58
C GLY A 645 -16.56 28.75 35.33
N ASN A 646 -17.19 29.57 34.48
CA ASN A 646 -18.56 29.29 34.03
C ASN A 646 -18.51 28.22 32.93
N ASP A 647 -18.79 26.98 33.28
CA ASP A 647 -18.70 25.86 32.36
C ASP A 647 -20.01 25.62 31.62
N ILE A 648 -19.91 25.01 30.44
CA ILE A 648 -21.03 24.57 29.63
C ILE A 648 -20.80 23.09 29.33
N PHE A 649 -21.77 22.26 29.68
CA PHE A 649 -21.74 20.83 29.39
C PHE A 649 -23.06 20.35 28.81
N ASP A 650 -22.99 19.50 27.78
CA ASP A 650 -24.12 18.79 27.19
C ASP A 650 -23.81 17.30 27.05
N GLY A 651 -24.39 16.48 27.92
CA GLY A 651 -24.27 15.03 27.95
C GLY A 651 -25.04 14.32 26.83
N SER A 652 -25.92 15.02 26.10
CA SER A 652 -26.84 14.47 25.10
C SER A 652 -27.77 13.35 25.60
N GLY A 653 -27.28 12.14 25.86
CA GLY A 653 -28.06 11.05 26.42
C GLY A 653 -27.16 10.01 27.08
N GLY A 654 -27.70 9.20 27.98
CA GLY A 654 -26.87 8.43 28.90
C GLY A 654 -27.44 8.56 30.32
N ASN A 655 -26.77 7.97 31.32
CA ASN A 655 -27.02 8.35 32.70
C ASN A 655 -25.79 9.10 33.18
N ASP A 656 -25.83 10.42 33.07
CA ASP A 656 -24.63 11.24 33.19
C ASP A 656 -24.39 11.71 34.62
N ILE A 657 -23.12 11.89 34.97
CA ILE A 657 -22.68 12.42 36.26
C ILE A 657 -21.96 13.74 35.99
N ILE A 658 -22.60 14.85 36.34
CA ILE A 658 -22.16 16.20 35.98
C ILE A 658 -21.87 17.01 37.23
N ASN A 659 -20.65 17.55 37.35
CA ASN A 659 -20.22 18.41 38.45
C ASN A 659 -19.63 19.72 37.91
N GLY A 660 -20.40 20.81 37.99
CA GLY A 660 -20.00 22.15 37.52
C GLY A 660 -18.90 22.80 38.36
N ARG A 661 -18.72 22.35 39.61
CA ARG A 661 -17.81 22.94 40.60
C ARG A 661 -18.15 24.38 40.97
N ALA A 662 -17.44 25.39 40.48
CA ALA A 662 -17.63 26.76 40.90
C ALA A 662 -17.73 27.64 39.67
N GLY A 663 -18.73 28.49 39.58
CA GLY A 663 -19.07 29.08 38.30
C GLY A 663 -20.52 29.48 38.25
N ASN A 664 -20.97 30.02 37.11
CA ASN A 664 -22.39 30.11 36.80
C ASN A 664 -22.60 29.18 35.63
N ASP A 665 -22.85 27.91 35.95
CA ASP A 665 -22.69 26.81 35.02
C ASP A 665 -23.97 26.54 34.26
N LYS A 666 -23.83 26.01 33.05
CA LYS A 666 -24.94 25.58 32.20
C LYS A 666 -24.78 24.12 31.87
N LEU A 667 -25.63 23.31 32.48
CA LEU A 667 -25.45 21.86 32.51
C LEU A 667 -26.69 21.19 31.90
N THR A 668 -26.47 20.36 30.88
CA THR A 668 -27.48 19.55 30.21
C THR A 668 -27.06 18.10 30.38
N GLY A 669 -27.89 17.27 31.02
CA GLY A 669 -27.70 15.82 31.03
C GLY A 669 -28.27 15.22 29.76
N GLY A 670 -29.57 15.45 29.55
CA GLY A 670 -30.25 15.13 28.31
C GLY A 670 -31.11 13.88 28.47
N GLY A 671 -30.93 12.89 27.62
CA GLY A 671 -31.73 11.67 27.64
C GLY A 671 -31.25 10.63 28.64
N GLY A 672 -31.87 10.50 29.82
CA GLY A 672 -31.70 9.31 30.66
C GLY A 672 -31.90 9.55 32.15
N GLY A 673 -30.87 9.37 32.96
CA GLY A 673 -31.02 9.26 34.42
C GLY A 673 -29.94 10.03 35.13
N ASP A 674 -29.98 11.35 35.02
CA ASP A 674 -28.77 12.15 35.21
C ASP A 674 -28.62 12.66 36.64
N THR A 675 -27.38 12.84 37.07
CA THR A 675 -27.02 13.46 38.34
C THR A 675 -26.24 14.74 38.06
N ILE A 676 -26.87 15.90 38.32
CA ILE A 676 -26.30 17.21 38.06
C ILE A 676 -26.05 17.93 39.38
N ASN A 677 -24.79 18.30 39.61
CA ASN A 677 -24.37 19.16 40.70
C ASN A 677 -23.84 20.49 40.13
N GLY A 678 -24.58 21.59 40.32
CA GLY A 678 -24.15 22.91 39.87
C GLY A 678 -22.96 23.42 40.67
N GLY A 679 -23.04 23.28 42.00
CA GLY A 679 -21.97 23.62 42.92
C GLY A 679 -22.04 25.07 43.39
N ALA A 680 -20.93 25.80 43.31
CA ALA A 680 -20.81 27.14 43.86
C ALA A 680 -21.01 28.22 42.80
N GLY A 681 -22.21 28.78 42.76
CA GLY A 681 -22.48 30.06 42.10
C GLY A 681 -23.93 30.23 41.73
N ILE A 682 -24.23 30.45 40.45
CA ILE A 682 -25.60 30.57 39.96
C ILE A 682 -25.77 29.66 38.76
N ASP A 683 -26.30 28.48 39.02
CA ASP A 683 -26.21 27.37 38.08
C ASP A 683 -27.56 27.12 37.42
N THR A 684 -27.51 26.71 36.16
CA THR A 684 -28.68 26.46 35.32
C THR A 684 -28.62 25.06 34.72
N ALA A 685 -29.55 24.20 35.13
CA ALA A 685 -29.83 22.95 34.43
C ALA A 685 -30.73 23.23 33.21
N ILE A 686 -30.46 22.61 32.06
CA ILE A 686 -31.19 22.82 30.80
C ILE A 686 -31.95 21.54 30.43
N PHE A 687 -33.21 21.70 30.02
CA PHE A 687 -34.13 20.64 29.63
C PHE A 687 -34.78 20.97 28.27
N SER A 688 -34.86 20.00 27.36
CA SER A 688 -35.34 20.21 25.98
C SER A 688 -36.86 20.33 25.87
N GLY A 689 -37.61 19.86 26.86
CA GLY A 689 -39.07 19.87 26.86
C GLY A 689 -39.69 21.12 27.50
N ASN A 690 -40.99 21.30 27.27
CA ASN A 690 -41.79 22.32 27.98
C ASN A 690 -41.96 21.94 29.46
N PHE A 691 -41.99 22.93 30.34
CA PHE A 691 -42.13 22.78 31.80
C PHE A 691 -43.30 21.89 32.22
N ALA A 692 -44.43 21.95 31.50
CA ALA A 692 -45.63 21.15 31.78
C ALA A 692 -45.43 19.63 31.61
N ASN A 693 -44.37 19.20 30.93
CA ASN A 693 -44.06 17.79 30.68
C ASN A 693 -43.25 17.14 31.81
N TYR A 694 -42.80 17.91 32.79
CA TYR A 694 -41.95 17.45 33.87
C TYR A 694 -42.73 17.35 35.18
N SER A 695 -42.50 16.27 35.91
CA SER A 695 -42.94 16.14 37.29
C SER A 695 -41.80 16.48 38.25
N PHE A 696 -42.14 17.11 39.39
CA PHE A 696 -41.17 17.56 40.39
C PHE A 696 -41.37 16.81 41.69
N ALA A 697 -40.27 16.31 42.25
CA ALA A 697 -40.21 15.79 43.60
C ALA A 697 -38.99 16.35 44.34
N LEU A 698 -39.00 16.20 45.67
CA LEU A 698 -37.86 16.50 46.53
C LEU A 698 -37.47 15.22 47.24
N ASN A 699 -36.19 14.88 47.19
CA ASN A 699 -35.63 13.74 47.92
C ASN A 699 -34.44 14.21 48.75
N ASN A 700 -34.55 14.22 50.08
CA ASN A 700 -33.51 14.65 51.01
C ASN A 700 -32.92 16.08 50.80
N GLY A 701 -33.56 16.93 50.01
CA GLY A 701 -33.08 18.28 49.71
C GLY A 701 -32.84 18.49 48.22
N ASP A 702 -32.62 17.40 47.48
CA ASP A 702 -32.30 17.40 46.06
C ASP A 702 -33.57 17.52 45.23
N HIS A 703 -33.49 18.22 44.11
CA HIS A 703 -34.59 18.40 43.17
C HIS A 703 -34.62 17.23 42.20
N ILE A 704 -35.75 16.49 42.16
CA ILE A 704 -35.95 15.37 41.25
C ILE A 704 -36.91 15.81 40.15
N LEU A 705 -36.44 15.79 38.91
CA LEU A 705 -37.23 16.11 37.72
C LEU A 705 -37.45 14.81 36.94
N THR A 706 -38.64 14.62 36.40
CA THR A 706 -38.95 13.41 35.62
C THR A 706 -39.79 13.73 34.41
N SER A 707 -39.37 13.26 33.24
CA SER A 707 -40.13 13.31 31.99
C SER A 707 -40.06 11.97 31.24
N ALA A 708 -40.89 11.82 30.21
CA ALA A 708 -40.86 10.62 29.38
C ALA A 708 -39.72 10.62 28.35
N ALA A 709 -39.18 11.79 28.00
CA ALA A 709 -38.16 11.94 26.96
C ALA A 709 -36.74 11.95 27.54
N GLU A 710 -36.57 12.59 28.69
CA GLU A 710 -35.28 12.79 29.36
C GLU A 710 -35.12 11.92 30.62
N GLY A 711 -36.13 11.14 30.98
CA GLY A 711 -36.07 10.21 32.10
C GLY A 711 -36.11 10.89 33.47
N THR A 712 -35.26 10.52 34.42
CA THR A 712 -35.34 10.98 35.83
C THR A 712 -34.02 11.55 36.34
N ASP A 713 -34.01 12.85 36.53
CA ASP A 713 -32.80 13.62 36.82
C ASP A 713 -32.79 14.11 38.26
N THR A 714 -31.61 14.07 38.88
CA THR A 714 -31.34 14.54 40.23
C THR A 714 -30.46 15.78 40.16
N LEU A 715 -31.00 16.92 40.62
CA LEU A 715 -30.28 18.19 40.67
C LEU A 715 -29.92 18.55 42.12
N THR A 716 -28.65 18.90 42.32
CA THR A 716 -28.07 19.38 43.57
C THR A 716 -27.36 20.70 43.32
N ASP A 717 -27.49 21.66 44.24
CA ASP A 717 -26.87 22.98 44.14
C ASP A 717 -27.08 23.64 42.75
N VAL A 718 -28.33 23.64 42.26
CA VAL A 718 -28.75 24.30 41.01
C VAL A 718 -29.85 25.32 41.30
N GLU A 719 -29.65 26.59 40.91
CA GLU A 719 -30.62 27.67 41.15
C GLU A 719 -31.76 27.73 40.14
N PHE A 720 -31.49 27.37 38.88
CA PHE A 720 -32.44 27.50 37.78
C PHE A 720 -32.58 26.22 36.96
N ALA A 721 -33.80 25.90 36.56
CA ALA A 721 -34.08 24.95 35.49
C ALA A 721 -34.65 25.69 34.28
N ARG A 722 -33.97 25.61 33.13
CA ARG A 722 -34.41 26.15 31.85
C ARG A 722 -35.17 25.06 31.08
N PHE A 723 -36.37 25.40 30.64
CA PHE A 723 -37.23 24.58 29.78
C PHE A 723 -37.48 25.31 28.46
N ALA A 724 -37.94 24.59 27.43
CA ALA A 724 -38.23 25.17 26.12
C ALA A 724 -39.29 26.29 26.12
N ASP A 725 -40.12 26.39 27.17
CA ASP A 725 -41.16 27.41 27.31
C ASP A 725 -40.94 28.40 28.47
N GLY A 726 -39.78 28.36 29.14
CA GLY A 726 -39.44 29.34 30.17
C GLY A 726 -38.46 28.85 31.24
N VAL A 727 -38.40 29.58 32.35
CA VAL A 727 -37.43 29.35 33.42
C VAL A 727 -38.11 29.07 34.75
N TYR A 728 -37.74 28.00 35.42
CA TYR A 728 -38.10 27.74 36.80
C TYR A 728 -36.99 28.21 37.76
N ASP A 729 -37.35 29.03 38.74
CA ASP A 729 -36.47 29.49 39.81
C ASP A 729 -36.74 28.65 41.07
N PHE A 730 -35.79 27.79 41.46
CA PHE A 730 -35.96 26.87 42.60
C PHE A 730 -36.06 27.62 43.93
N ALA A 731 -35.33 28.72 44.09
CA ALA A 731 -35.35 29.54 45.30
C ALA A 731 -36.71 30.22 45.51
N LYS A 732 -37.37 30.65 44.43
CA LYS A 732 -38.70 31.28 44.48
C LYS A 732 -39.85 30.29 44.32
N GLY A 733 -39.59 29.10 43.79
CA GLY A 733 -40.61 28.11 43.44
C GLY A 733 -41.57 28.60 42.34
N THR A 734 -41.08 29.44 41.42
CA THR A 734 -41.91 30.07 40.38
C THR A 734 -41.39 29.79 38.98
N PHE A 735 -42.29 29.33 38.11
CA PHE A 735 -42.06 29.28 36.67
C PHE A 735 -42.37 30.64 36.04
N LYS A 736 -41.43 31.16 35.25
CA LYS A 736 -41.61 32.34 34.41
C LYS A 736 -41.62 31.89 32.94
N PRO A 737 -42.78 31.86 32.28
CA PRO A 737 -42.87 31.58 30.85
C PRO A 737 -42.08 32.62 30.08
N ASP A 738 -41.34 32.19 29.06
CA ASP A 738 -40.59 33.14 28.27
C ASP A 738 -41.53 33.98 27.40
N SER A 739 -41.32 35.29 27.42
CA SER A 739 -42.07 36.26 26.61
C SER A 739 -41.16 37.28 25.93
N SER A 740 -39.84 37.11 26.07
CA SER A 740 -38.83 37.92 25.39
C SER A 740 -37.75 37.01 24.83
N ASN A 741 -37.78 36.82 23.51
CA ASN A 741 -36.85 35.99 22.79
C ASN A 741 -35.49 36.71 22.58
N SER A 742 -34.42 36.13 23.10
CA SER A 742 -33.04 36.38 22.74
C SER A 742 -32.79 35.93 21.29
N ALA A 743 -31.79 36.49 20.61
CA ALA A 743 -31.45 36.05 19.26
C ALA A 743 -30.35 34.98 19.33
N PRO A 744 -30.23 34.07 18.34
CA PRO A 744 -29.12 33.15 18.27
C PRO A 744 -27.79 33.91 18.16
N THR A 745 -26.82 33.51 18.98
CA THR A 745 -25.48 34.08 19.08
C THR A 745 -24.42 33.00 18.84
N ASN A 746 -23.14 33.38 18.80
CA ASN A 746 -22.02 32.46 18.65
C ASN A 746 -22.16 31.42 17.50
N ILE A 747 -22.68 31.85 16.34
CA ILE A 747 -22.79 30.98 15.17
C ILE A 747 -21.39 30.54 14.75
N GLN A 748 -21.10 29.24 14.76
CA GLN A 748 -19.81 28.64 14.45
C GLN A 748 -20.01 27.35 13.65
N LEU A 749 -18.93 26.86 13.06
CA LEU A 749 -18.84 25.59 12.35
C LEU A 749 -17.70 24.81 13.02
N SER A 750 -17.94 23.58 13.45
CA SER A 750 -16.97 22.80 14.24
C SER A 750 -15.60 22.71 13.56
N LYS A 751 -15.60 22.49 12.25
CA LYS A 751 -14.38 22.43 11.43
C LYS A 751 -14.47 23.40 10.25
N THR A 752 -13.42 24.23 10.13
CA THR A 752 -13.31 25.31 9.11
C THR A 752 -12.09 25.13 8.20
N ALA A 753 -11.58 23.91 8.11
CA ALA A 753 -10.53 23.53 7.19
C ALA A 753 -10.79 22.10 6.69
N LEU A 754 -10.61 21.87 5.38
CA LEU A 754 -10.65 20.54 4.79
C LEU A 754 -9.55 20.37 3.77
N SER A 755 -9.04 19.15 3.70
CA SER A 755 -8.20 18.65 2.65
C SER A 755 -8.86 18.77 1.28
N GLU A 756 -8.12 19.11 0.22
CA GLU A 756 -8.71 19.31 -1.11
C GLU A 756 -9.24 18.02 -1.77
N ASP A 757 -8.58 16.90 -1.48
CA ASP A 757 -8.93 15.54 -1.90
C ASP A 757 -10.20 15.00 -1.21
N THR A 758 -10.76 15.75 -0.25
CA THR A 758 -11.95 15.35 0.49
C THR A 758 -13.08 14.93 -0.48
N PRO A 759 -13.58 13.67 -0.38
CA PRO A 759 -14.64 13.19 -1.25
C PRO A 759 -15.88 14.09 -1.21
N VAL A 760 -16.61 14.14 -2.33
CA VAL A 760 -17.92 14.80 -2.35
C VAL A 760 -18.88 14.09 -1.40
N TRP A 761 -19.67 14.89 -0.67
CA TRP A 761 -20.61 14.47 0.38
C TRP A 761 -19.99 14.16 1.74
N THR A 762 -18.69 14.38 1.91
CA THR A 762 -18.04 14.34 3.22
C THR A 762 -18.51 15.49 4.10
N THR A 763 -18.65 15.21 5.39
CA THR A 763 -19.00 16.22 6.40
C THR A 763 -17.83 17.18 6.59
N VAL A 764 -18.11 18.47 6.40
CA VAL A 764 -17.16 19.54 6.71
C VAL A 764 -17.11 19.81 8.20
N GLY A 765 -18.29 19.88 8.82
CA GLY A 765 -18.46 20.24 10.21
C GLY A 765 -19.93 20.51 10.51
N LEU A 766 -20.25 20.57 11.80
CA LEU A 766 -21.59 20.85 12.30
C LEU A 766 -21.72 22.33 12.61
N LEU A 767 -22.80 22.95 12.12
CA LEU A 767 -23.16 24.29 12.54
C LEU A 767 -23.73 24.25 13.95
N SER A 768 -23.18 25.12 14.79
CA SER A 768 -23.63 25.35 16.15
C SER A 768 -23.86 26.83 16.39
N ALA A 769 -24.73 27.13 17.35
CA ALA A 769 -25.04 28.48 17.79
C ALA A 769 -25.66 28.41 19.20
N LYS A 770 -25.64 29.53 19.90
CA LYS A 770 -26.14 29.68 21.27
C LYS A 770 -27.42 30.49 21.26
N ASP A 771 -28.50 29.90 21.75
CA ASP A 771 -29.66 30.66 22.17
C ASP A 771 -29.69 30.81 23.69
N ALA A 772 -29.83 32.03 24.20
CA ALA A 772 -29.80 32.28 25.64
C ALA A 772 -31.06 31.79 26.36
N ASP A 773 -32.13 31.55 25.59
CA ASP A 773 -33.41 31.05 26.08
C ASP A 773 -33.48 29.52 25.96
N GLY A 774 -32.56 28.90 25.20
CA GLY A 774 -32.52 27.45 24.99
C GLY A 774 -33.51 26.97 23.92
N ASP A 775 -33.99 27.87 23.07
CA ASP A 775 -34.87 27.51 21.96
C ASP A 775 -34.14 26.62 20.92
N ALA A 776 -34.88 25.68 20.34
CA ALA A 776 -34.35 24.79 19.30
C ALA A 776 -33.95 25.57 18.04
N LEU A 777 -32.72 25.35 17.57
CA LEU A 777 -32.15 26.10 16.45
C LEU A 777 -32.32 25.37 15.12
N THR A 778 -32.68 26.15 14.10
CA THR A 778 -32.74 25.71 12.70
C THR A 778 -31.67 26.41 11.88
N TYR A 779 -30.95 25.63 11.09
CA TYR A 779 -29.81 26.07 10.31
C TYR A 779 -30.16 26.05 8.82
N THR A 780 -29.79 27.11 8.11
CA THR A 780 -30.00 27.23 6.67
C THR A 780 -28.74 27.75 6.00
N LEU A 781 -28.37 27.14 4.89
CA LEU A 781 -27.27 27.60 4.04
C LEU A 781 -27.85 28.57 3.02
N ILE A 782 -27.47 29.84 3.12
CA ILE A 782 -27.90 30.91 2.20
C ILE A 782 -27.00 30.92 0.97
N ASP A 783 -25.70 30.77 1.19
CA ASP A 783 -24.68 30.71 0.14
C ASP A 783 -23.71 29.56 0.44
N GLY A 784 -23.67 28.57 -0.45
CA GLY A 784 -22.79 27.41 -0.38
C GLY A 784 -21.50 27.59 -1.16
N ALA A 785 -21.06 28.84 -1.38
CA ALA A 785 -19.85 29.20 -2.12
C ALA A 785 -19.82 28.54 -3.51
N ASN A 786 -20.75 28.93 -4.40
CA ASN A 786 -20.90 28.33 -5.75
C ASN A 786 -21.22 26.82 -5.76
N ASP A 787 -22.02 26.34 -4.80
CA ASP A 787 -22.40 24.93 -4.61
C ASP A 787 -21.23 23.99 -4.27
N HIS A 788 -20.12 24.50 -3.74
CA HIS A 788 -19.08 23.64 -3.15
C HIS A 788 -19.57 23.01 -1.84
N PHE A 789 -20.52 23.64 -1.16
CA PHE A 789 -21.08 23.15 0.09
C PHE A 789 -22.61 23.07 0.06
N ARG A 790 -23.14 22.05 0.73
CA ARG A 790 -24.57 21.85 1.02
C ARG A 790 -24.80 21.65 2.50
N ILE A 791 -26.06 21.76 2.91
CA ILE A 791 -26.48 21.52 4.29
C ILE A 791 -27.52 20.40 4.36
N LYS A 792 -27.39 19.52 5.35
CA LYS A 792 -28.41 18.53 5.73
C LYS A 792 -28.60 18.57 7.24
N GLY A 793 -29.72 19.11 7.71
CA GLY A 793 -29.90 19.42 9.14
C GLY A 793 -29.03 20.62 9.53
N ASN A 794 -28.11 20.43 10.46
CA ASN A 794 -27.06 21.40 10.81
C ASN A 794 -25.68 21.02 10.23
N ARG A 795 -25.58 19.93 9.47
CA ARG A 795 -24.30 19.43 8.94
C ARG A 795 -23.98 20.07 7.60
N ILE A 796 -22.82 20.72 7.50
CA ILE A 796 -22.27 21.17 6.22
C ILE A 796 -21.53 19.99 5.59
N VAL A 797 -21.78 19.75 4.30
CA VAL A 797 -21.12 18.70 3.51
C VAL A 797 -20.55 19.29 2.23
N THR A 798 -19.46 18.72 1.74
CA THR A 798 -18.94 19.01 0.39
C THR A 798 -19.96 18.56 -0.65
N SER A 799 -20.10 19.30 -1.74
CA SER A 799 -20.98 18.93 -2.87
C SER A 799 -20.33 19.08 -4.24
N LYS A 800 -19.09 19.57 -4.25
CA LYS A 800 -18.13 19.54 -5.36
C LYS A 800 -16.75 19.27 -4.76
N ALA A 801 -15.84 18.77 -5.60
CA ALA A 801 -14.44 18.68 -5.24
C ALA A 801 -13.90 20.06 -4.85
N LEU A 802 -12.97 20.06 -3.91
CA LEU A 802 -12.18 21.22 -3.53
C LEU A 802 -10.86 21.16 -4.31
N ASP A 803 -10.19 22.29 -4.42
CA ASP A 803 -8.93 22.44 -5.17
C ASP A 803 -8.20 23.63 -4.56
N TYR A 804 -7.11 23.35 -3.85
CA TYR A 804 -6.32 24.31 -3.10
C TYR A 804 -5.65 25.33 -4.02
N GLU A 805 -5.16 24.90 -5.18
CA GLU A 805 -4.51 25.73 -6.19
C GLU A 805 -5.49 26.76 -6.79
N THR A 806 -6.75 26.34 -6.98
CA THR A 806 -7.81 27.19 -7.51
C THR A 806 -8.28 28.20 -6.47
N ASP A 807 -8.75 27.72 -5.31
CA ASP A 807 -9.32 28.55 -4.25
C ASP A 807 -8.91 28.00 -2.87
N LYS A 808 -7.85 28.58 -2.28
CA LYS A 808 -7.33 28.25 -0.93
C LYS A 808 -8.36 28.37 0.21
N SER A 809 -9.51 28.99 -0.05
CA SER A 809 -10.60 29.09 0.92
C SER A 809 -11.93 29.41 0.24
N HIS A 810 -13.02 28.93 0.82
CA HIS A 810 -14.38 29.26 0.43
C HIS A 810 -15.11 29.93 1.59
N THR A 811 -15.90 30.97 1.31
CA THR A 811 -16.75 31.60 2.35
C THR A 811 -18.21 31.25 2.12
N ILE A 812 -18.81 30.56 3.09
CA ILE A 812 -20.24 30.24 3.11
C ILE A 812 -21.01 31.27 3.95
N LYS A 813 -22.28 31.49 3.61
CA LYS A 813 -23.21 32.33 4.39
C LYS A 813 -24.31 31.47 4.97
N VAL A 814 -24.41 31.45 6.29
CA VAL A 814 -25.39 30.63 7.02
C VAL A 814 -26.37 31.53 7.78
N ALA A 815 -27.61 31.06 7.92
CA ALA A 815 -28.64 31.63 8.78
C ALA A 815 -29.03 30.64 9.88
N VAL A 816 -29.06 31.11 11.12
CA VAL A 816 -29.54 30.36 12.28
C VAL A 816 -30.78 31.03 12.84
N SER A 817 -31.82 30.25 13.09
CA SER A 817 -33.12 30.70 13.56
C SER A 817 -33.58 29.90 14.78
N ASP A 818 -34.04 30.57 15.82
CA ASP A 818 -34.73 29.95 16.98
C ASP A 818 -36.25 29.75 16.74
N GLY A 819 -36.70 30.04 15.52
CA GLY A 819 -38.12 30.00 15.13
C GLY A 819 -38.88 31.32 15.28
N LYS A 820 -38.28 32.32 15.95
CA LYS A 820 -38.82 33.68 16.12
C LYS A 820 -37.85 34.75 15.59
N VAL A 821 -36.55 34.60 15.80
CA VAL A 821 -35.47 35.48 15.34
C VAL A 821 -34.45 34.68 14.52
N THR A 822 -33.98 35.26 13.42
CA THR A 822 -32.97 34.67 12.54
C THR A 822 -31.75 35.60 12.43
N VAL A 823 -30.55 35.04 12.60
CA VAL A 823 -29.26 35.74 12.51
C VAL A 823 -28.42 35.09 11.41
N GLN A 824 -27.72 35.90 10.62
CA GLN A 824 -26.85 35.44 9.53
C GLN A 824 -25.37 35.67 9.85
N LYS A 825 -24.50 34.76 9.41
CA LYS A 825 -23.05 34.89 9.55
C LYS A 825 -22.31 34.32 8.34
N ASP A 826 -21.20 34.96 8.00
CA ASP A 826 -20.23 34.46 7.03
C ASP A 826 -19.18 33.62 7.77
N ILE A 827 -18.91 32.43 7.24
CA ILE A 827 -17.91 31.49 7.77
C ILE A 827 -16.97 31.12 6.63
N THR A 828 -15.68 31.28 6.85
CA THR A 828 -14.65 30.90 5.88
C THR A 828 -14.16 29.49 6.21
N ILE A 829 -14.16 28.63 5.21
CA ILE A 829 -13.60 27.28 5.22
C ILE A 829 -12.31 27.34 4.39
N ASN A 830 -11.18 27.06 5.01
CA ASN A 830 -9.91 26.97 4.31
C ASN A 830 -9.81 25.61 3.61
N VAL A 831 -9.20 25.59 2.43
CA VAL A 831 -8.78 24.34 1.80
C VAL A 831 -7.36 24.09 2.28
N LEU A 832 -7.04 22.86 2.68
CA LEU A 832 -5.70 22.41 3.04
C LEU A 832 -5.12 21.74 1.80
N ASP A 833 -3.88 22.12 1.52
CA ASP A 833 -3.06 21.61 0.43
C ASP A 833 -2.74 20.14 0.72
N VAL A 834 -3.19 19.24 -0.16
CA VAL A 834 -2.67 17.88 -0.22
C VAL A 834 -1.57 17.91 -1.23
N ASN A 835 -0.44 17.27 -0.91
CA ASN A 835 0.67 17.16 -1.84
C ASN A 835 0.36 16.14 -2.94
N GLU A 836 -0.68 16.44 -3.72
CA GLU A 836 -0.97 15.82 -5.00
C GLU A 836 0.18 16.20 -5.93
N ALA A 837 0.63 15.26 -6.77
CA ALA A 837 1.46 15.68 -7.90
C ALA A 837 0.63 16.72 -8.67
N PRO A 838 1.06 18.01 -8.74
CA PRO A 838 0.19 19.06 -9.24
C PRO A 838 -0.31 18.65 -10.61
N VAL A 839 -1.63 18.69 -10.82
CA VAL A 839 -2.22 18.40 -12.14
C VAL A 839 -1.64 19.44 -13.09
N ASN A 840 -0.60 19.04 -13.81
CA ASN A 840 0.21 19.97 -14.60
C ASN A 840 -0.71 20.73 -15.56
N GLN A 841 -0.85 22.04 -15.38
CA GLN A 841 -1.81 22.83 -16.13
C GLN A 841 -1.21 23.28 -17.45
N ALA A 842 -2.00 23.23 -18.53
CA ALA A 842 -1.53 23.68 -19.83
C ALA A 842 -1.07 25.15 -19.78
N PRO A 843 0.04 25.52 -20.45
CA PRO A 843 0.55 26.89 -20.44
C PRO A 843 -0.52 27.93 -20.81
N THR A 844 -0.58 29.03 -20.06
CA THR A 844 -1.58 30.10 -20.19
C THR A 844 -0.97 31.42 -20.67
N LYS A 845 -1.81 32.45 -20.91
CA LYS A 845 -1.37 33.81 -21.33
C LYS A 845 -0.51 33.81 -22.60
N LEU A 846 -0.87 32.99 -23.59
CA LEU A 846 -0.23 32.97 -24.89
C LEU A 846 -0.28 34.36 -25.54
N ALA A 847 0.89 34.91 -25.84
CA ALA A 847 1.05 36.21 -26.45
C ALA A 847 2.13 36.17 -27.52
N PHE A 848 1.96 37.03 -28.53
CA PHE A 848 2.95 37.23 -29.58
C PHE A 848 3.38 38.69 -29.58
N SER A 849 4.69 38.92 -29.54
CA SER A 849 5.30 40.24 -29.33
C SER A 849 5.06 41.27 -30.44
N ARG A 850 4.48 40.88 -31.59
CA ARG A 850 4.28 41.77 -32.74
C ARG A 850 2.87 41.64 -33.32
N THR A 851 2.32 42.77 -33.73
CA THR A 851 1.00 42.87 -34.37
C THR A 851 1.10 43.17 -35.87
N SER A 852 2.30 43.42 -36.38
CA SER A 852 2.54 43.67 -37.81
C SER A 852 3.95 43.29 -38.26
N VAL A 853 4.07 42.98 -39.55
CA VAL A 853 5.31 42.66 -40.25
C VAL A 853 5.34 43.43 -41.56
N SER A 854 6.48 43.98 -41.94
CA SER A 854 6.61 44.61 -43.26
C SER A 854 6.81 43.56 -44.34
N GLU A 855 6.31 43.83 -45.54
CA GLU A 855 6.66 43.04 -46.72
C GLU A 855 8.15 43.17 -47.08
N ASN A 856 8.63 42.36 -48.03
CA ASN A 856 10.02 42.38 -48.53
C ASN A 856 11.11 42.10 -47.48
N ILE A 857 10.75 41.54 -46.32
CA ILE A 857 11.74 41.08 -45.35
C ILE A 857 12.42 39.80 -45.84
N ALA A 858 13.74 39.70 -45.64
CA ALA A 858 14.52 38.53 -46.05
C ALA A 858 14.02 37.26 -45.35
N ILE A 859 14.07 36.12 -46.05
CA ILE A 859 13.76 34.80 -45.48
C ILE A 859 14.70 34.52 -44.29
N GLY A 860 14.15 34.00 -43.19
CA GLY A 860 14.85 33.75 -41.93
C GLY A 860 14.86 34.93 -40.96
N THR A 861 14.26 36.07 -41.33
CA THR A 861 14.15 37.23 -40.44
C THR A 861 13.19 36.93 -39.29
N SER A 862 13.58 37.25 -38.06
CA SER A 862 12.70 37.12 -36.89
C SER A 862 11.59 38.15 -36.91
N VAL A 863 10.35 37.66 -36.95
CA VAL A 863 9.11 38.44 -36.98
C VAL A 863 8.69 38.82 -35.56
N GLY A 864 8.71 37.87 -34.63
CA GLY A 864 8.39 38.12 -33.23
C GLY A 864 8.66 36.90 -32.35
N LEU A 865 8.60 37.12 -31.04
CA LEU A 865 8.69 36.11 -29.98
C LEU A 865 7.29 35.68 -29.51
N LEU A 866 7.14 34.38 -29.26
CA LEU A 866 6.03 33.78 -28.53
C LEU A 866 6.36 33.70 -27.03
N THR A 867 5.38 34.04 -26.20
CA THR A 867 5.49 33.96 -24.74
C THR A 867 4.21 33.38 -24.16
N ALA A 868 4.36 32.56 -23.13
CA ALA A 868 3.29 31.99 -22.34
C ALA A 868 3.82 31.82 -20.90
N VAL A 869 2.92 31.58 -19.97
CA VAL A 869 3.21 31.33 -18.56
C VAL A 869 2.72 29.92 -18.26
N ASP A 870 3.66 29.06 -17.92
CA ASP A 870 3.38 27.78 -17.27
C ASP A 870 2.92 28.10 -15.83
N PRO A 871 1.69 27.74 -15.43
CA PRO A 871 1.18 28.03 -14.09
C PRO A 871 2.08 27.49 -12.96
N GLU A 872 2.77 26.38 -13.21
CA GLU A 872 3.68 25.67 -12.30
C GLU A 872 5.12 26.20 -12.38
N GLY A 873 5.42 27.15 -13.27
CA GLY A 873 6.74 27.74 -13.42
C GLY A 873 7.72 26.91 -14.27
N GLY A 874 7.24 25.87 -14.93
CA GLY A 874 7.97 25.01 -15.86
C GLY A 874 8.35 25.69 -17.18
N ALA A 875 9.20 25.01 -17.95
CA ALA A 875 9.70 25.52 -19.23
C ALA A 875 8.69 25.24 -20.37
N VAL A 876 8.12 26.30 -20.94
CA VAL A 876 7.17 26.19 -22.07
C VAL A 876 7.89 25.90 -23.40
N LYS A 877 7.47 24.82 -24.07
CA LYS A 877 7.84 24.49 -25.44
C LYS A 877 6.76 24.92 -26.43
N TRP A 878 7.13 25.10 -27.70
CA TRP A 878 6.24 25.63 -28.74
C TRP A 878 6.26 24.75 -29.99
N ARG A 879 5.11 24.66 -30.66
CA ARG A 879 4.99 24.16 -32.04
C ARG A 879 4.00 25.01 -32.83
N LEU A 880 4.11 24.99 -34.15
CA LEU A 880 3.11 25.57 -35.05
C LEU A 880 2.19 24.47 -35.52
N THR A 881 0.89 24.66 -35.33
CA THR A 881 -0.16 23.79 -35.87
C THR A 881 -0.72 24.34 -37.19
N ASP A 882 -0.54 25.64 -37.43
CA ASP A 882 -0.71 26.30 -38.74
C ASP A 882 0.46 27.30 -38.92
N ASP A 883 1.19 27.20 -40.04
CA ASP A 883 2.35 28.04 -40.36
C ASP A 883 2.06 29.17 -41.38
N ALA A 884 0.78 29.55 -41.53
CA ALA A 884 0.29 30.55 -42.47
C ALA A 884 0.65 30.18 -43.92
N ASP A 885 0.21 29.01 -44.36
CA ASP A 885 0.48 28.44 -45.70
C ASP A 885 1.99 28.37 -46.05
N GLY A 886 2.83 28.02 -45.08
CA GLY A 886 4.29 27.92 -45.27
C GLY A 886 5.04 29.25 -45.21
N THR A 887 4.38 30.35 -44.84
CA THR A 887 5.01 31.68 -44.75
C THR A 887 5.93 31.81 -43.54
N PHE A 888 5.61 31.13 -42.44
CA PHE A 888 6.39 31.17 -41.21
C PHE A 888 7.08 29.84 -40.88
N LYS A 889 8.09 29.92 -40.01
CA LYS A 889 8.68 28.79 -39.31
C LYS A 889 8.97 29.17 -37.86
N LEU A 890 9.00 28.15 -37.01
CA LEU A 890 9.37 28.29 -35.61
C LEU A 890 10.83 27.89 -35.39
N VAL A 891 11.59 28.72 -34.69
CA VAL A 891 12.95 28.41 -34.23
C VAL A 891 13.05 28.77 -32.75
N GLY A 892 13.03 27.75 -31.87
CA GLY A 892 12.82 27.95 -30.44
C GLY A 892 11.42 28.53 -30.19
N ASN A 893 11.35 29.70 -29.56
CA ASN A 893 10.10 30.47 -29.39
C ASN A 893 9.98 31.68 -30.34
N LYS A 894 10.78 31.71 -31.42
CA LYS A 894 10.78 32.81 -32.40
C LYS A 894 10.08 32.40 -33.69
N ILE A 895 9.13 33.22 -34.12
CA ILE A 895 8.56 33.15 -35.46
C ILE A 895 9.52 33.84 -36.43
N GLN A 896 9.93 33.12 -37.47
CA GLN A 896 10.76 33.61 -38.57
C GLN A 896 10.06 33.45 -39.91
N THR A 897 10.40 34.29 -40.87
CA THR A 897 9.94 34.11 -42.26
C THR A 897 10.56 32.88 -42.90
N LYS A 898 9.74 32.13 -43.61
CA LYS A 898 10.09 30.94 -44.42
C LYS A 898 9.82 31.20 -45.91
N ALA A 899 8.87 32.07 -46.23
CA ALA A 899 8.61 32.58 -47.57
C ALA A 899 8.68 34.12 -47.61
N VAL A 900 8.71 34.67 -48.83
CA VAL A 900 8.61 36.12 -49.05
C VAL A 900 7.18 36.58 -48.74
N ILE A 901 7.05 37.70 -48.02
CA ILE A 901 5.77 38.34 -47.75
C ILE A 901 5.60 39.48 -48.74
N ASP A 902 4.47 39.49 -49.42
CA ASP A 902 4.06 40.45 -50.45
C ASP A 902 2.70 41.03 -50.02
N TYR A 903 2.65 42.35 -49.80
CA TYR A 903 1.46 43.05 -49.30
C TYR A 903 0.33 43.03 -50.35
N GLU A 904 0.65 43.15 -51.64
CA GLU A 904 -0.33 43.08 -52.72
C GLU A 904 -1.03 41.71 -52.78
N SER A 905 -0.36 40.64 -52.32
CA SER A 905 -0.94 39.30 -52.24
C SER A 905 -1.81 39.12 -50.99
N THR A 906 -1.33 39.54 -49.81
CA THR A 906 -2.08 39.39 -48.56
C THR A 906 -1.79 40.50 -47.56
N HIS A 907 -2.87 41.02 -46.96
CA HIS A 907 -2.81 42.15 -46.03
C HIS A 907 -2.71 41.70 -44.57
N SER A 908 -2.89 40.41 -44.29
CA SER A 908 -2.76 39.82 -42.97
C SER A 908 -2.39 38.36 -43.07
N LEU A 909 -1.54 37.89 -42.16
CA LEU A 909 -1.16 36.50 -42.03
C LEU A 909 -1.62 36.00 -40.66
N THR A 910 -2.33 34.89 -40.61
CA THR A 910 -2.71 34.23 -39.36
C THR A 910 -1.97 32.90 -39.28
N PHE A 911 -1.39 32.61 -38.11
CA PHE A 911 -0.77 31.32 -37.80
C PHE A 911 -1.26 30.86 -36.43
N THR A 912 -1.32 29.54 -36.22
CA THR A 912 -1.71 28.95 -34.94
C THR A 912 -0.47 28.41 -34.25
N ALA A 913 -0.20 28.90 -33.04
CA ALA A 913 0.89 28.40 -32.21
C ALA A 913 0.33 27.72 -30.96
N GLU A 914 0.96 26.62 -30.61
CA GLU A 914 0.59 25.78 -29.47
C GLU A 914 1.76 25.76 -28.47
N ALA A 915 1.46 26.17 -27.25
CA ALA A 915 2.36 26.11 -26.11
C ALA A 915 2.10 24.82 -25.34
N TYR A 916 3.13 24.05 -25.01
CA TYR A 916 3.02 22.83 -24.23
C TYR A 916 4.14 22.69 -23.20
N ASP A 917 3.81 22.05 -22.08
CA ASP A 917 4.73 21.80 -20.96
C ASP A 917 5.54 20.50 -21.14
N ALA A 918 6.28 20.07 -20.11
CA ALA A 918 7.06 18.84 -20.13
C ALA A 918 6.23 17.55 -20.05
N ALA A 919 5.01 17.61 -19.48
CA ALA A 919 4.08 16.47 -19.40
C ALA A 919 3.17 16.34 -20.64
N GLY A 920 3.17 17.35 -21.51
CA GLY A 920 2.47 17.33 -22.79
C GLY A 920 1.13 18.06 -22.82
N ASN A 921 0.72 18.73 -21.74
CA ASN A 921 -0.51 19.54 -21.77
C ASN A 921 -0.30 20.77 -22.64
N ALA A 922 -1.31 21.14 -23.44
CA ALA A 922 -1.14 22.11 -24.51
C ALA A 922 -2.31 23.10 -24.62
N THR A 923 -1.98 24.36 -24.88
CA THR A 923 -2.93 25.42 -25.23
C THR A 923 -2.58 25.99 -26.60
N SER A 924 -3.56 26.12 -27.49
CA SER A 924 -3.41 26.69 -28.83
C SER A 924 -4.03 28.09 -28.94
N HIS A 925 -3.40 28.97 -29.72
CA HIS A 925 -3.95 30.30 -30.02
C HIS A 925 -3.60 30.76 -31.44
N ASP A 926 -4.57 31.42 -32.09
CA ASP A 926 -4.40 32.03 -33.41
C ASP A 926 -3.83 33.44 -33.27
N PHE A 927 -2.70 33.69 -33.95
CA PHE A 927 -2.07 35.00 -33.99
C PHE A 927 -2.16 35.60 -35.38
N THR A 928 -2.84 36.74 -35.49
CA THR A 928 -2.93 37.50 -36.75
C THR A 928 -1.94 38.67 -36.75
N VAL A 929 -1.12 38.74 -37.79
CA VAL A 929 -0.13 39.79 -38.02
C VAL A 929 -0.52 40.57 -39.27
N ALA A 930 -0.67 41.89 -39.15
CA ALA A 930 -0.92 42.75 -40.30
C ALA A 930 0.33 42.89 -41.17
N VAL A 931 0.21 42.74 -42.48
CA VAL A 931 1.30 43.02 -43.41
C VAL A 931 1.32 44.53 -43.66
N LYS A 932 2.49 45.16 -43.57
CA LYS A 932 2.68 46.59 -43.83
C LYS A 932 3.32 46.77 -45.20
N ASP A 933 2.61 47.52 -46.04
CA ASP A 933 3.09 48.05 -47.31
C ASP A 933 4.41 48.84 -47.11
N ILE A 934 5.44 48.43 -47.83
CA ILE A 934 6.65 49.21 -48.04
C ILE A 934 6.61 49.70 -49.49
N PHE A 935 6.48 51.02 -49.64
CA PHE A 935 6.47 51.70 -50.94
C PHE A 935 7.59 51.20 -51.88
N GLU A 936 7.19 50.40 -52.87
CA GLU A 936 8.04 50.00 -53.97
C GLU A 936 8.00 51.10 -55.05
N PRO A 937 9.15 51.67 -55.45
CA PRO A 937 9.15 52.67 -56.51
C PRO A 937 8.61 52.03 -57.79
N LEU A 938 7.50 52.58 -58.29
CA LEU A 938 6.88 52.26 -59.58
C LEU A 938 7.98 51.94 -60.60
N GLY A 939 7.97 50.70 -61.10
CA GLY A 939 8.87 50.28 -62.17
C GLY A 939 8.92 51.32 -63.27
N SER A 940 10.05 52.02 -63.38
CA SER A 940 10.33 52.87 -64.52
C SER A 940 10.63 51.96 -65.70
N ALA A 941 9.66 51.88 -66.62
CA ALA A 941 9.81 51.92 -68.06
C ALA A 941 11.09 51.31 -68.70
N LEU A 942 10.86 50.30 -69.54
CA LEU A 942 11.52 50.01 -70.83
C LEU A 942 12.86 50.74 -71.15
N LEU A 943 13.93 49.94 -71.28
CA LEU A 943 15.01 50.10 -72.27
C LEU A 943 15.03 48.76 -73.04
N HIS A 944 14.70 48.61 -74.32
CA HIS A 944 15.16 49.33 -75.53
C HIS A 944 16.68 49.47 -75.61
N ASP A 945 17.40 48.36 -75.40
CA ASP A 945 18.59 47.99 -76.19
C ASP A 945 19.10 46.59 -75.76
N ALA A 946 18.69 45.56 -76.50
CA ALA A 946 19.48 44.36 -76.81
C ALA A 946 18.69 43.42 -77.75
N LEU A 947 18.42 43.92 -78.96
CA LEU A 947 18.34 43.09 -80.16
C LEU A 947 19.53 43.47 -81.04
N ILE A 948 20.70 42.92 -80.71
CA ILE A 948 21.81 42.58 -81.62
C ILE A 948 22.29 41.21 -81.22
#